data_AF-A0A6P8EXM2-F1
#
_entry.id   AF-A0A6P8EXM2-F1
#
_cell.length_a   1.000
_cell.length_b   1.000
_cell.length_c   1.000
_cell.angle_alpha   90.00
_cell.angle_beta   90.00
_cell.angle_gamma   90.00
#
_symmetry.space_group_name_H-M   'P 1'
#
loop_
_entity.id
_entity.type
_entity.pdbx_description
1 polymer ?
#
loop_
_entity_poly.entity_id
_entity_poly.type
_entity_poly.pdbx_seq_one_letter_code
_entity_poly.pdbx_strand_id
1 'polypeptide(L)'
;MEPTVDTTAAGLQVKDDLSDKCQKLFLEFLEEFQDKTGELLYLPDAQELIRPERNTLTVNFTNIEHYNQQLGTTIQEEYYRVYPFLCRAVRHFARDHGTIPPSKEFYVSFSDFPTRLKIRELTSARIGTLTRISGQVVRTHPVHPELVSATFLCLDCQTVIKDVEQQFKYTQPSICKNPVCANRKRFMLDTNKSRFVDFQKVRIQETQAELPRGCIPRSVEIVLRAEAVETAQAGDRCDFTGTLIVVPDVSALAMSGTRAETETRVTGREGYDKDGIQGLKALGMRELSYRLAFLACYVSPTNPRFGGKDLRLEDQTAESVKNQMTIQEWEKVFEMSQDKNLYHNLCTSLFPTIHGNDEIKRGILLMLFGGVGKTTMEGTSLRGDVNVCIVGDPSTSKSQFLKHVEDFAPRAIYTSGKASTAAGLTAAVVRDEESNEFVIEAGALMLADNGVCCIDEFDKMDLKDQVAIHEAMEQQTISITKAGVKATLNARTSILAAANPIDGRYNRSKSLKQNVNMSDPIMSRFDLFFILVDECNEVTDYAIARRIVDLHARNMESVQRVYSTDDIQRYILFARQFQPKITSEAKEFVVDQYKRLRQRDSSGGTAKSAWRITVRQLESMLRLSEAMARLYCSDEVYPKHVKEAFRLLNKSIIRVDSPDISFDQDQDNEDLNDKKDLMHEEEAQQKITNGTNGHAMEMEQPDQERPVAAAAAKPAIRMSFSEYRRVSNLLVLHMQKLEQLDEESSLKKSELINWYLKEMESEIDSEAELIAKKSLIERVIHRLVHYDHVIIELTKTGLKKVGKEGEEPVTEEDPYLVVNPNYILED
;
A
#
# COMPACT_ATOMS: atom_id res chain seq x y z
N MET A 1 38.06 -57.72 2.15
CA MET A 1 39.24 -57.28 1.37
C MET A 1 39.12 -57.86 -0.03
N GLU A 2 38.57 -57.09 -0.96
CA GLU A 2 38.77 -57.21 -2.40
C GLU A 2 38.50 -55.80 -2.97
N PRO A 3 39.49 -55.11 -3.57
CA PRO A 3 39.24 -53.90 -4.32
C PRO A 3 38.90 -54.28 -5.76
N THR A 4 37.65 -54.07 -6.18
CA THR A 4 37.30 -54.11 -7.60
C THR A 4 37.84 -52.84 -8.26
N VAL A 5 38.83 -53.06 -9.13
CA VAL A 5 39.54 -52.06 -9.92
C VAL A 5 38.86 -52.00 -11.29
N ASP A 6 38.12 -50.95 -11.57
CA ASP A 6 37.64 -50.67 -12.93
C ASP A 6 38.74 -49.91 -13.69
N THR A 7 39.54 -50.65 -14.46
CA THR A 7 40.51 -50.07 -15.40
C THR A 7 39.79 -49.55 -16.64
N THR A 8 39.62 -48.24 -16.74
CA THR A 8 39.41 -47.55 -18.03
C THR A 8 40.72 -46.87 -18.47
N ALA A 9 40.93 -46.74 -19.77
CA ALA A 9 42.21 -46.39 -20.41
C ALA A 9 42.70 -44.94 -20.22
N ALA A 10 42.35 -44.28 -19.11
CA ALA A 10 42.71 -42.89 -18.82
C ALA A 10 43.13 -42.72 -17.35
N GLY A 11 44.26 -43.33 -16.95
CA GLY A 11 44.89 -43.11 -15.66
C GLY A 11 44.13 -43.68 -14.44
N LEU A 12 44.86 -43.86 -13.34
CA LEU A 12 44.27 -44.20 -12.04
C LEU A 12 43.44 -42.99 -11.56
N GLN A 13 42.11 -43.08 -11.62
CA GLN A 13 41.26 -42.16 -10.86
C GLN A 13 41.41 -42.50 -9.38
N VAL A 14 41.95 -41.57 -8.60
CA VAL A 14 42.03 -41.71 -7.14
C VAL A 14 40.60 -41.61 -6.59
N LYS A 15 40.14 -42.63 -5.87
CA LYS A 15 38.83 -42.61 -5.20
C LYS A 15 38.87 -41.60 -4.06
N ASP A 16 37.82 -40.79 -3.98
CA ASP A 16 37.65 -39.84 -2.88
C ASP A 16 36.86 -40.50 -1.74
N ASP A 17 37.57 -41.17 -0.83
CA ASP A 17 36.96 -41.97 0.24
C ASP A 17 36.03 -41.13 1.15
N LEU A 18 36.34 -39.85 1.36
CA LEU A 18 35.52 -38.95 2.19
C LEU A 18 34.19 -38.66 1.51
N SER A 19 34.24 -38.31 0.22
CA SER A 19 33.05 -38.00 -0.57
C SER A 19 32.17 -39.22 -0.80
N ASP A 20 32.76 -40.39 -1.03
CA ASP A 20 32.02 -41.66 -1.16
C ASP A 20 31.36 -42.08 0.15
N LYS A 21 32.04 -41.86 1.29
CA LYS A 21 31.45 -42.10 2.62
C LYS A 21 30.30 -41.13 2.89
N CYS A 22 30.47 -39.85 2.56
CA CYS A 22 29.42 -38.84 2.68
C CYS A 22 28.20 -39.19 1.81
N GLN A 23 28.42 -39.68 0.59
CA GLN A 23 27.36 -40.12 -0.31
C GLN A 23 26.51 -41.24 0.30
N LYS A 24 27.15 -42.26 0.90
CA LYS A 24 26.45 -43.39 1.55
C LYS A 24 25.65 -42.94 2.76
N LEU A 25 26.27 -42.18 3.67
CA LEU A 25 25.60 -41.67 4.86
C LEU A 25 24.42 -40.75 4.53
N PHE A 26 24.53 -39.97 3.46
CA PHE A 26 23.44 -39.12 3.00
C PHE A 26 22.31 -39.92 2.35
N LEU A 27 22.62 -40.99 1.63
CA LEU A 27 21.60 -41.90 1.09
C LEU A 27 20.85 -42.62 2.22
N GLU A 28 21.58 -43.16 3.20
CA GLU A 28 21.00 -43.77 4.41
C GLU A 28 20.08 -42.79 5.15
N PHE A 29 20.49 -41.53 5.28
CA PHE A 29 19.65 -40.47 5.86
C PHE A 29 18.34 -40.28 5.08
N LEU A 30 18.37 -40.24 3.75
CA LEU A 30 17.16 -40.05 2.93
C LEU A 30 16.18 -41.23 3.04
N GLU A 31 16.69 -42.44 3.22
CA GLU A 31 15.90 -43.67 3.33
C GLU A 31 15.33 -43.90 4.73
N GLU A 32 16.09 -43.56 5.78
CA GLU A 32 15.74 -43.90 7.17
C GLU A 32 15.05 -42.77 7.94
N PHE A 33 15.21 -41.51 7.53
CA PHE A 33 14.72 -40.38 8.33
C PHE A 33 13.19 -40.30 8.37
N GLN A 34 12.65 -40.43 9.58
CA GLN A 34 11.22 -40.40 9.87
C GLN A 34 10.85 -39.13 10.65
N ASP A 35 9.68 -38.58 10.37
CA ASP A 35 9.10 -37.49 11.16
C ASP A 35 8.52 -38.01 12.49
N LYS A 36 8.06 -37.12 13.37
CA LYS A 36 7.43 -37.42 14.66
C LYS A 36 6.20 -38.31 14.55
N THR A 37 5.60 -38.40 13.37
CA THR A 37 4.44 -39.24 13.02
C THR A 37 4.82 -40.65 12.52
N GLY A 38 6.12 -40.94 12.33
CA GLY A 38 6.61 -42.23 11.82
C GLY A 38 6.56 -42.37 10.30
N GLU A 39 6.22 -41.32 9.56
CA GLU A 39 6.24 -41.30 8.10
C GLU A 39 7.60 -40.79 7.56
N LEU A 40 8.01 -41.29 6.41
CA LEU A 40 9.25 -40.87 5.72
C LEU A 40 9.03 -39.51 5.07
N LEU A 41 9.70 -38.47 5.57
CA LEU A 41 9.47 -37.08 5.18
C LEU A 41 9.83 -36.80 3.71
N TYR A 42 10.95 -37.35 3.23
CA TYR A 42 11.50 -37.02 1.91
C TYR A 42 11.01 -37.93 0.77
N LEU A 43 10.29 -39.00 1.10
CA LEU A 43 9.71 -39.92 0.12
C LEU A 43 8.65 -39.25 -0.78
N PRO A 44 7.64 -38.51 -0.26
CA PRO A 44 6.67 -37.84 -1.12
C PRO A 44 7.33 -36.83 -2.06
N ASP A 45 8.30 -36.05 -1.57
CA ASP A 45 9.06 -35.12 -2.40
C ASP A 45 9.83 -35.87 -3.50
N ALA A 46 10.47 -37.01 -3.19
CA ALA A 46 11.13 -37.85 -4.18
C ALA A 46 10.19 -38.42 -5.25
N GLN A 47 8.93 -38.71 -4.91
CA GLN A 47 7.92 -39.07 -5.91
C GLN A 47 7.57 -37.90 -6.82
N GLU A 48 7.51 -36.67 -6.29
CA GLU A 48 7.32 -35.47 -7.11
C GLU A 48 8.50 -35.21 -8.07
N LEU A 49 9.73 -35.56 -7.66
CA LEU A 49 10.93 -35.45 -8.50
C LEU A 49 10.89 -36.32 -9.77
N ILE A 50 9.96 -37.27 -9.89
CA ILE A 50 9.76 -38.04 -11.12
C ILE A 50 9.17 -37.15 -12.23
N ARG A 51 8.38 -36.13 -11.88
CA ARG A 51 7.79 -35.20 -12.85
C ARG A 51 8.89 -34.48 -13.65
N PRO A 52 8.73 -34.28 -14.97
CA PRO A 52 9.80 -33.78 -15.83
C PRO A 52 10.28 -32.38 -15.45
N GLU A 53 9.39 -31.53 -14.95
CA GLU A 53 9.66 -30.12 -14.61
C GLU A 53 10.44 -29.94 -13.29
N ARG A 54 10.37 -30.90 -12.36
CA ARG A 54 11.05 -30.84 -11.06
C ARG A 54 12.38 -31.57 -11.11
N ASN A 55 13.46 -30.90 -10.70
CA ASN A 55 14.80 -31.48 -10.65
C ASN A 55 15.56 -31.19 -9.35
N THR A 56 14.94 -30.50 -8.38
CA THR A 56 15.56 -30.19 -7.09
C THR A 56 14.84 -30.90 -5.95
N LEU A 57 15.61 -31.45 -5.00
CA LEU A 57 15.11 -31.98 -3.74
C LEU A 57 15.50 -31.00 -2.61
N THR A 58 14.50 -30.47 -1.93
CA THR A 58 14.67 -29.60 -0.76
C THR A 58 14.88 -30.43 0.49
N VAL A 59 16.03 -30.26 1.14
CA VAL A 59 16.38 -30.99 2.36
C VAL A 59 16.63 -30.00 3.49
N ASN A 60 15.87 -30.13 4.57
CA ASN A 60 16.08 -29.34 5.78
C ASN A 60 17.41 -29.70 6.46
N PHE A 61 18.28 -28.71 6.68
CA PHE A 61 19.58 -28.93 7.28
C PHE A 61 19.51 -29.34 8.76
N THR A 62 18.50 -28.85 9.49
CA THR A 62 18.30 -29.21 10.91
C THR A 62 18.03 -30.71 11.09
N ASN A 63 17.33 -31.33 10.13
CA ASN A 63 17.06 -32.77 10.14
C ASN A 63 18.35 -33.58 9.97
N ILE A 64 19.28 -33.12 9.14
CA ILE A 64 20.59 -33.75 8.96
C ILE A 64 21.39 -33.68 10.25
N GLU A 65 21.42 -32.52 10.92
CA GLU A 65 22.11 -32.36 12.20
C GLU A 65 21.53 -33.27 13.29
N HIS A 66 20.21 -33.46 13.31
CA HIS A 66 19.53 -34.34 14.26
C HIS A 66 19.83 -35.82 14.03
N TYR A 67 19.89 -36.28 12.77
CA TYR A 67 20.21 -37.66 12.45
C TYR A 67 21.71 -37.95 12.60
N ASN A 68 22.57 -37.11 12.03
CA ASN A 68 24.01 -37.30 12.05
C ASN A 68 24.78 -35.97 12.03
N GLN A 69 25.27 -35.57 13.21
CA GLN A 69 26.06 -34.35 13.37
C GLN A 69 27.38 -34.38 12.57
N GLN A 70 28.04 -35.53 12.43
CA GLN A 70 29.30 -35.63 11.66
C GLN A 70 29.08 -35.36 10.17
N LEU A 71 27.96 -35.85 9.63
CA LEU A 71 27.55 -35.58 8.26
C LEU A 71 27.28 -34.08 8.06
N GLY A 72 26.55 -33.46 8.99
CA GLY A 72 26.30 -32.02 8.99
C GLY A 72 27.57 -31.17 8.95
N THR A 73 28.54 -31.46 9.84
CA THR A 73 29.83 -30.73 9.84
C THR A 73 30.61 -30.92 8.55
N THR A 74 30.63 -32.15 8.01
CA THR A 74 31.34 -32.44 6.75
C THR A 74 30.73 -31.67 5.57
N ILE A 75 29.39 -31.63 5.49
CA ILE A 75 28.67 -30.87 4.45
C ILE A 75 28.90 -29.37 4.63
N GLN A 76 28.98 -28.88 5.87
CA GLN A 76 29.17 -27.45 6.13
C GLN A 76 30.57 -26.96 5.74
N GLU A 77 31.63 -27.70 6.09
CA GLU A 77 33.01 -27.28 5.85
C GLU A 77 33.45 -27.51 4.39
N GLU A 78 33.12 -28.68 3.82
CA GLU A 78 33.62 -29.13 2.51
C GLU A 78 32.49 -29.21 1.46
N TYR A 79 31.50 -28.31 1.56
CA TYR A 79 30.29 -28.31 0.73
C TYR A 79 30.58 -28.44 -0.77
N TYR A 80 31.47 -27.59 -1.30
CA TYR A 80 31.73 -27.54 -2.74
C TYR A 80 32.33 -28.86 -3.27
N ARG A 81 33.12 -29.57 -2.46
CA ARG A 81 33.74 -30.86 -2.82
C ARG A 81 32.72 -32.00 -2.79
N VAL A 82 31.88 -32.04 -1.77
CA VAL A 82 30.90 -33.14 -1.60
C VAL A 82 29.63 -32.95 -2.42
N TYR A 83 29.30 -31.73 -2.85
CA TYR A 83 28.05 -31.40 -3.56
C TYR A 83 27.74 -32.31 -4.78
N PRO A 84 28.68 -32.59 -5.71
CA PRO A 84 28.39 -33.48 -6.84
C PRO A 84 28.02 -34.91 -6.41
N PHE A 85 28.56 -35.37 -5.28
CA PHE A 85 28.27 -36.69 -4.72
C PHE A 85 26.90 -36.72 -4.03
N LEU A 86 26.50 -35.63 -3.39
CA LEU A 86 25.15 -35.48 -2.83
C LEU A 86 24.09 -35.53 -3.95
N CYS A 87 24.32 -34.85 -5.07
CA CYS A 87 23.45 -34.94 -6.24
C CYS A 87 23.36 -36.38 -6.81
N ARG A 88 24.46 -37.14 -6.77
CA ARG A 88 24.46 -38.56 -7.15
C ARG A 88 23.66 -39.41 -6.16
N ALA A 89 23.77 -39.16 -4.85
CA ALA A 89 22.97 -39.84 -3.84
C ALA A 89 21.47 -39.64 -4.08
N VAL A 90 21.02 -38.41 -4.33
CA VAL A 90 19.61 -38.13 -4.67
C VAL A 90 19.19 -38.84 -5.96
N ARG A 91 20.07 -38.90 -6.95
CA ARG A 91 19.80 -39.67 -8.18
C ARG A 91 19.62 -41.16 -7.92
N HIS A 92 20.39 -41.75 -7.01
CA HIS A 92 20.23 -43.14 -6.60
C HIS A 92 18.90 -43.34 -5.87
N PHE A 93 18.62 -42.51 -4.86
CA PHE A 93 17.37 -42.53 -4.12
C PHE A 93 16.14 -42.43 -5.03
N ALA A 94 16.14 -41.48 -5.97
CA ALA A 94 15.03 -41.30 -6.89
C ALA A 94 14.87 -42.50 -7.86
N ARG A 95 15.96 -43.17 -8.24
CA ARG A 95 15.93 -44.37 -9.11
C ARG A 95 15.29 -45.56 -8.42
N ASP A 96 15.48 -45.69 -7.11
CA ASP A 96 14.94 -46.81 -6.34
C ASP A 96 13.41 -46.68 -6.16
N HIS A 97 12.90 -45.45 -6.19
CA HIS A 97 11.47 -45.14 -6.07
C HIS A 97 10.73 -44.87 -7.40
N GLY A 98 11.42 -44.88 -8.55
CA GLY A 98 10.77 -44.63 -9.85
C GLY A 98 11.64 -44.81 -11.10
N THR A 99 10.99 -44.84 -12.27
CA THR A 99 11.69 -44.90 -13.57
C THR A 99 12.03 -43.51 -14.08
N ILE A 100 13.32 -43.16 -14.02
CA ILE A 100 13.82 -41.84 -14.41
C ILE A 100 14.68 -41.94 -15.69
N PRO A 101 14.57 -40.99 -16.63
CA PRO A 101 15.47 -40.94 -17.78
C PRO A 101 16.92 -40.71 -17.35
N PRO A 102 17.90 -41.43 -17.93
CA PRO A 102 19.31 -41.37 -17.52
C PRO A 102 19.98 -40.02 -17.82
N SER A 103 19.34 -39.16 -18.62
CA SER A 103 19.82 -37.80 -18.92
C SER A 103 19.38 -36.75 -17.90
N LYS A 104 18.44 -37.07 -17.00
CA LYS A 104 17.95 -36.11 -16.00
C LYS A 104 18.97 -35.98 -14.86
N GLU A 105 19.29 -34.73 -14.51
CA GLU A 105 20.12 -34.40 -13.36
C GLU A 105 19.24 -33.96 -12.20
N PHE A 106 19.75 -34.19 -10.99
CA PHE A 106 19.09 -33.82 -9.75
C PHE A 106 20.00 -32.92 -8.95
N TYR A 107 19.40 -31.95 -8.27
CA TYR A 107 20.10 -31.03 -7.39
C TYR A 107 19.56 -31.13 -5.97
N VAL A 108 20.42 -30.80 -5.02
CA VAL A 108 20.07 -30.73 -3.60
C VAL A 108 20.03 -29.27 -3.19
N SER A 109 18.94 -28.85 -2.57
CA SER A 109 18.79 -27.51 -2.00
C SER A 109 18.62 -27.63 -0.49
N PHE A 110 19.50 -26.98 0.27
CA PHE A 110 19.45 -27.02 1.73
C PHE A 110 18.59 -25.87 2.27
N SER A 111 17.51 -26.21 2.96
CA SER A 111 16.65 -25.25 3.67
C SER A 111 17.02 -25.14 5.16
N ASP A 112 16.60 -24.04 5.80
CA ASP A 112 16.73 -23.78 7.24
C ASP A 112 18.13 -23.96 7.84
N PHE A 113 19.14 -23.41 7.17
CA PHE A 113 20.47 -23.32 7.77
C PHE A 113 20.48 -22.34 8.95
N PRO A 114 20.95 -22.75 10.15
CA PRO A 114 20.80 -21.96 11.38
C PRO A 114 21.73 -20.74 11.44
N THR A 115 22.93 -20.84 10.87
CA THR A 115 23.92 -19.76 10.97
C THR A 115 23.74 -18.75 9.83
N ARG A 116 23.08 -17.63 10.13
CA ARG A 116 22.96 -16.48 9.21
C ARG A 116 24.17 -15.55 9.34
N LEU A 117 24.86 -15.33 8.23
CA LEU A 117 26.01 -14.44 8.13
C LEU A 117 25.63 -13.12 7.43
N LYS A 118 26.34 -12.06 7.79
CA LYS A 118 26.23 -10.77 7.12
C LYS A 118 27.10 -10.74 5.87
N ILE A 119 26.73 -9.89 4.90
CA ILE A 119 27.51 -9.70 3.67
C ILE A 119 28.98 -9.29 3.96
N ARG A 120 29.21 -8.53 5.04
CA ARG A 120 30.57 -8.09 5.44
C ARG A 120 31.43 -9.19 6.04
N GLU A 121 30.83 -10.27 6.52
CA GLU A 121 31.53 -11.41 7.14
C GLU A 121 32.03 -12.42 6.09
N LEU A 122 31.67 -12.23 4.83
CA LEU A 122 32.16 -13.01 3.69
C LEU A 122 33.64 -12.71 3.44
N THR A 123 34.48 -13.58 3.98
CA THR A 123 35.94 -13.55 3.83
C THR A 123 36.42 -14.74 3.00
N SER A 124 37.67 -14.69 2.52
CA SER A 124 38.28 -15.79 1.75
C SER A 124 38.34 -17.12 2.51
N ALA A 125 38.37 -17.09 3.85
CA ALA A 125 38.35 -18.30 4.67
C ALA A 125 37.04 -19.09 4.58
N ARG A 126 35.96 -18.49 4.05
CA ARG A 126 34.64 -19.12 3.91
C ARG A 126 34.37 -19.68 2.51
N ILE A 127 35.36 -19.66 1.62
CA ILE A 127 35.22 -20.22 0.27
C ILE A 127 34.98 -21.73 0.38
N GLY A 128 34.00 -22.23 -0.35
CA GLY A 128 33.67 -23.67 -0.39
C GLY A 128 32.83 -24.19 0.78
N THR A 129 32.54 -23.35 1.79
CA THR A 129 31.69 -23.68 2.93
C THR A 129 30.22 -23.35 2.67
N LEU A 130 29.30 -24.10 3.29
CA LEU A 130 27.87 -23.79 3.26
C LEU A 130 27.55 -22.64 4.23
N THR A 131 26.95 -21.58 3.70
CA THR A 131 26.60 -20.36 4.45
C THR A 131 25.24 -19.83 4.03
N ARG A 132 24.56 -19.13 4.94
CA ARG A 132 23.32 -18.41 4.66
C ARG A 132 23.57 -16.92 4.75
N ILE A 133 23.21 -16.19 3.70
CA ILE A 133 23.30 -14.73 3.64
C ILE A 133 21.93 -14.12 3.38
N SER A 134 21.70 -12.93 3.90
CA SER A 134 20.46 -12.18 3.68
C SER A 134 20.75 -10.87 2.97
N GLY A 135 19.90 -10.50 2.03
CA GLY A 135 20.05 -9.25 1.32
C GLY A 135 18.77 -8.81 0.62
N GLN A 136 18.70 -7.53 0.31
CA GLN A 136 17.67 -7.02 -0.58
C GLN A 136 18.13 -7.20 -2.04
N VAL A 137 17.26 -7.75 -2.87
CA VAL A 137 17.53 -7.92 -4.30
C VAL A 137 17.40 -6.56 -4.98
N VAL A 138 18.48 -6.07 -5.58
CA VAL A 138 18.49 -4.78 -6.28
C VAL A 138 18.20 -4.99 -7.77
N ARG A 139 18.85 -5.98 -8.38
CA ARG A 139 18.75 -6.26 -9.82
C ARG A 139 18.77 -7.75 -10.10
N THR A 140 17.93 -8.18 -11.02
CA THR A 140 17.85 -9.54 -11.55
C THR A 140 18.18 -9.51 -13.03
N HIS A 141 19.19 -10.28 -13.46
CA HIS A 141 19.49 -10.44 -14.89
C HIS A 141 18.56 -11.49 -15.50
N PRO A 142 18.37 -11.47 -16.83
CA PRO A 142 17.61 -12.51 -17.53
C PRO A 142 18.24 -13.89 -17.34
N VAL A 143 17.42 -14.92 -17.52
CA VAL A 143 17.83 -16.32 -17.44
C VAL A 143 18.61 -16.69 -18.70
N HIS A 144 19.75 -17.34 -18.51
CA HIS A 144 20.59 -17.86 -19.58
C HIS A 144 20.89 -19.35 -19.36
N PRO A 145 20.93 -20.17 -20.42
CA PRO A 145 21.38 -21.55 -20.28
C PRO A 145 22.91 -21.61 -20.11
N GLU A 146 23.37 -22.16 -19.00
CA GLU A 146 24.78 -22.49 -18.72
C GLU A 146 25.09 -23.91 -19.19
N LEU A 147 26.16 -24.07 -19.97
CA LEU A 147 26.67 -25.38 -20.37
C LEU A 147 27.48 -25.98 -19.21
N VAL A 148 26.94 -26.99 -18.52
CA VAL A 148 27.62 -27.64 -17.39
C VAL A 148 28.52 -28.78 -17.85
N SER A 149 28.02 -29.63 -18.76
CA SER A 149 28.82 -30.68 -19.37
C SER A 149 28.62 -30.72 -20.87
N ALA A 150 29.73 -30.70 -21.58
CA ALA A 150 29.78 -30.65 -23.02
C ALA A 150 30.04 -32.03 -23.60
N THR A 151 29.30 -32.36 -24.65
CA THR A 151 29.62 -33.51 -25.50
C THR A 151 30.29 -32.99 -26.77
N PHE A 152 31.53 -33.39 -27.01
CA PHE A 152 32.31 -32.98 -28.18
C PHE A 152 32.41 -34.10 -29.21
N LEU A 153 32.25 -33.76 -30.47
CA LEU A 153 32.54 -34.60 -31.62
C LEU A 153 33.94 -34.27 -32.15
N CYS A 154 34.81 -35.28 -32.23
CA CYS A 154 36.10 -35.12 -32.90
C CYS A 154 35.91 -35.05 -34.41
N LEU A 155 36.41 -34.00 -35.08
CA LEU A 155 36.23 -33.85 -36.52
C LEU A 155 37.07 -34.82 -37.35
N ASP A 156 38.19 -35.30 -36.81
CA ASP A 156 39.12 -36.15 -37.57
C ASP A 156 38.76 -37.65 -37.46
N CYS A 157 38.25 -38.12 -36.31
CA CYS A 157 37.90 -39.53 -36.10
C CYS A 157 36.42 -39.78 -35.75
N GLN A 158 35.60 -38.73 -35.71
CA GLN A 158 34.15 -38.78 -35.44
C GLN A 158 33.77 -39.42 -34.10
N THR A 159 34.73 -39.66 -33.20
CA THR A 159 34.43 -40.18 -31.86
C THR A 159 33.78 -39.12 -31.00
N VAL A 160 32.72 -39.52 -30.30
CA VAL A 160 31.99 -38.67 -29.36
C VAL A 160 32.66 -38.73 -27.98
N ILE A 161 33.15 -37.60 -27.52
CA ILE A 161 33.71 -37.40 -26.18
C ILE A 161 32.60 -36.80 -25.31
N LYS A 162 31.94 -37.64 -24.53
CA LYS A 162 30.92 -37.24 -23.56
C LYS A 162 31.53 -36.77 -22.24
N ASP A 163 30.73 -35.99 -21.50
CA ASP A 163 30.95 -35.59 -20.11
C ASP A 163 32.22 -34.76 -19.90
N VAL A 164 32.50 -33.80 -20.80
CA VAL A 164 33.56 -32.80 -20.58
C VAL A 164 32.99 -31.66 -19.74
N GLU A 165 33.31 -31.67 -18.45
CA GLU A 165 32.90 -30.62 -17.50
C GLU A 165 33.40 -29.24 -17.96
N GLN A 166 32.54 -28.24 -17.82
CA GLN A 166 32.85 -26.84 -18.11
C GLN A 166 32.90 -26.08 -16.80
N GLN A 167 34.05 -25.52 -16.45
CA GLN A 167 34.24 -24.79 -15.20
C GLN A 167 34.42 -23.30 -15.50
N PHE A 168 33.30 -22.55 -15.50
CA PHE A 168 33.24 -21.08 -15.71
C PHE A 168 33.88 -20.55 -17.00
N LYS A 169 34.34 -21.45 -17.88
CA LYS A 169 34.99 -21.18 -19.15
C LYS A 169 34.63 -22.30 -20.11
N TYR A 170 34.46 -21.93 -21.38
CA TYR A 170 34.37 -22.90 -22.46
C TYR A 170 35.71 -23.62 -22.63
N THR A 171 35.76 -24.87 -22.18
CA THR A 171 36.92 -25.76 -22.22
C THR A 171 36.70 -26.89 -23.21
N GLN A 172 37.51 -26.88 -24.26
CA GLN A 172 37.58 -27.99 -25.23
C GLN A 172 38.50 -29.09 -24.68
N PRO A 173 38.23 -30.37 -25.00
CA PRO A 173 39.12 -31.46 -24.63
C PRO A 173 40.48 -31.28 -25.33
N SER A 174 41.57 -31.52 -24.60
CA SER A 174 42.94 -31.35 -25.12
C SER A 174 43.45 -32.55 -25.92
N ILE A 175 42.87 -33.73 -25.69
CA ILE A 175 43.27 -35.00 -26.28
C ILE A 175 42.01 -35.80 -26.64
N CYS A 176 42.01 -36.41 -27.82
CA CYS A 176 40.95 -37.32 -28.22
C CYS A 176 41.02 -38.65 -27.45
N LYS A 177 39.87 -39.23 -27.07
CA LYS A 177 39.81 -40.55 -26.40
C LYS A 177 40.33 -41.69 -27.28
N ASN A 178 40.33 -41.52 -28.61
CA ASN A 178 40.85 -42.52 -29.53
C ASN A 178 42.38 -42.45 -29.60
N PRO A 179 43.12 -43.51 -29.23
CA PRO A 179 44.58 -43.51 -29.23
C PRO A 179 45.21 -43.34 -30.62
N VAL A 180 44.45 -43.60 -31.68
CA VAL A 180 44.90 -43.43 -33.09
C VAL A 180 44.76 -41.99 -33.56
N CYS A 181 44.00 -41.15 -32.86
CA CYS A 181 43.68 -39.79 -33.29
C CYS A 181 44.67 -38.77 -32.69
N ALA A 182 45.43 -38.10 -33.56
CA ALA A 182 46.37 -37.04 -33.15
C ALA A 182 45.72 -35.65 -32.93
N ASN A 183 44.38 -35.55 -33.00
CA ASN A 183 43.66 -34.30 -32.89
C ASN A 183 43.70 -33.72 -31.46
N ARG A 184 44.03 -32.44 -31.34
CA ARG A 184 44.11 -31.70 -30.07
C ARG A 184 43.34 -30.38 -30.04
N LYS A 185 42.71 -29.98 -31.15
CA LYS A 185 42.06 -28.65 -31.26
C LYS A 185 40.74 -28.66 -32.03
N ARG A 186 40.53 -29.64 -32.94
CA ARG A 186 39.39 -29.66 -33.85
C ARG A 186 38.24 -30.47 -33.26
N PHE A 187 37.61 -29.91 -32.23
CA PHE A 187 36.43 -30.49 -31.59
C PHE A 187 35.21 -29.62 -31.87
N MET A 188 34.11 -30.24 -32.26
CA MET A 188 32.83 -29.58 -32.49
C MET A 188 31.89 -29.94 -31.33
N LEU A 189 31.23 -28.95 -30.74
CA LEU A 189 30.25 -29.18 -29.68
C LEU A 189 28.97 -29.78 -30.30
N ASP A 190 28.50 -30.91 -29.76
CA ASP A 190 27.18 -31.46 -30.05
C ASP A 190 26.19 -30.88 -29.03
N THR A 191 25.45 -29.84 -29.41
CA THR A 191 24.50 -29.16 -28.53
C THR A 191 23.37 -30.09 -28.07
N ASN A 192 22.94 -31.03 -28.91
CA ASN A 192 21.79 -31.90 -28.61
C ASN A 192 22.08 -32.93 -27.52
N LYS A 193 23.35 -33.32 -27.37
CA LYS A 193 23.81 -34.28 -26.34
C LYS A 193 24.56 -33.61 -25.19
N SER A 194 24.71 -32.30 -25.24
CA SER A 194 25.31 -31.52 -24.16
C SER A 194 24.26 -31.23 -23.11
N ARG A 195 24.70 -31.00 -21.87
CA ARG A 195 23.81 -30.71 -20.74
C ARG A 195 23.86 -29.22 -20.43
N PHE A 196 22.68 -28.63 -20.39
CA PHE A 196 22.46 -27.23 -20.05
C PHE A 196 21.66 -27.13 -18.77
N VAL A 197 21.90 -26.07 -18.01
CA VAL A 197 21.21 -25.75 -16.78
C VAL A 197 20.87 -24.28 -16.81
N ASP A 198 19.68 -23.92 -16.33
CA ASP A 198 19.28 -22.53 -16.22
C ASP A 198 20.15 -21.81 -15.20
N PHE A 199 20.68 -20.66 -15.60
CA PHE A 199 21.57 -19.81 -14.83
C PHE A 199 20.99 -18.41 -14.78
N GLN A 200 20.99 -17.81 -13.60
CA GLN A 200 20.57 -16.43 -13.41
C GLN A 200 21.54 -15.70 -12.48
N LYS A 201 21.92 -14.48 -12.87
CA LYS A 201 22.76 -13.59 -12.06
C LYS A 201 21.88 -12.57 -11.35
N VAL A 202 21.97 -12.51 -10.03
CA VAL A 202 21.21 -11.58 -9.19
C VAL A 202 22.19 -10.74 -8.39
N ARG A 203 21.95 -9.43 -8.27
CA ARG A 203 22.74 -8.54 -7.41
C ARG A 203 21.94 -8.18 -6.18
N ILE A 204 22.50 -8.51 -5.02
CA ILE A 204 21.90 -8.18 -3.72
C ILE A 204 22.68 -7.06 -3.04
N GLN A 205 22.01 -6.39 -2.12
CA GLN A 205 22.54 -5.32 -1.28
C GLN A 205 22.28 -5.61 0.20
N GLU A 206 23.20 -5.14 1.04
CA GLU A 206 23.12 -5.22 2.50
C GLU A 206 21.82 -4.56 3.00
N THR A 207 21.14 -5.23 3.95
CA THR A 207 19.87 -4.74 4.48
C THR A 207 20.09 -3.54 5.42
N GLN A 208 19.13 -2.62 5.47
CA GLN A 208 19.25 -1.39 6.27
C GLN A 208 19.46 -1.66 7.76
N ALA A 209 18.88 -2.74 8.30
CA ALA A 209 19.02 -3.12 9.70
C ALA A 209 20.46 -3.57 10.07
N GLU A 210 21.23 -4.05 9.09
CA GLU A 210 22.58 -4.56 9.30
C GLU A 210 23.67 -3.49 9.02
N LEU A 211 23.29 -2.32 8.49
CA LEU A 211 24.25 -1.28 8.12
C LEU A 211 24.93 -0.62 9.33
N PRO A 212 26.27 -0.62 9.39
CA PRO A 212 27.00 0.17 10.37
C PRO A 212 26.88 1.67 10.06
N ARG A 213 26.82 2.50 11.11
CA ARG A 213 26.66 3.94 11.00
C ARG A 213 27.76 4.55 10.13
N GLY A 214 27.38 5.32 9.12
CA GLY A 214 28.30 6.08 8.25
C GLY A 214 28.97 5.28 7.13
N CYS A 215 28.59 4.02 6.89
CA CYS A 215 29.12 3.23 5.78
C CYS A 215 28.14 3.15 4.61
N ILE A 216 28.68 3.05 3.39
CA ILE A 216 27.89 2.75 2.19
C ILE A 216 27.54 1.25 2.18
N PRO A 217 26.32 0.87 1.80
CA PRO A 217 25.93 -0.54 1.64
C PRO A 217 26.78 -1.25 0.59
N ARG A 218 27.27 -2.45 0.92
CA ARG A 218 27.99 -3.31 -0.04
C ARG A 218 27.00 -4.13 -0.87
N SER A 219 27.37 -4.42 -2.11
CA SER A 219 26.63 -5.33 -3.00
C SER A 219 27.45 -6.58 -3.30
N VAL A 220 26.77 -7.72 -3.39
CA VAL A 220 27.37 -9.01 -3.79
C VAL A 220 26.58 -9.61 -4.93
N GLU A 221 27.28 -10.30 -5.82
CA GLU A 221 26.67 -11.03 -6.92
C GLU A 221 26.37 -12.46 -6.51
N ILE A 222 25.12 -12.85 -6.71
CA ILE A 222 24.59 -14.18 -6.48
C ILE A 222 24.32 -14.85 -7.82
N VAL A 223 24.73 -16.10 -7.91
CA VAL A 223 24.41 -17.00 -9.01
C VAL A 223 23.34 -17.97 -8.52
N LEU A 224 22.21 -17.99 -9.20
CA LEU A 224 21.13 -18.96 -9.03
C LEU A 224 21.21 -19.99 -10.16
N ARG A 225 20.95 -21.26 -9.83
CA ARG A 225 20.96 -22.37 -10.78
C ARG A 225 19.68 -23.20 -10.68
N ALA A 226 19.34 -23.86 -11.79
CA ALA A 226 18.23 -24.80 -11.88
C ALA A 226 16.91 -24.15 -11.41
N GLU A 227 16.13 -24.84 -10.58
CA GLU A 227 14.81 -24.39 -10.14
C GLU A 227 14.82 -23.16 -9.22
N ALA A 228 15.97 -22.80 -8.65
CA ALA A 228 16.09 -21.58 -7.84
C ALA A 228 16.03 -20.30 -8.69
N VAL A 229 16.10 -20.41 -10.02
CA VAL A 229 15.98 -19.29 -10.95
C VAL A 229 14.57 -18.68 -10.88
N GLU A 230 14.46 -17.36 -11.06
CA GLU A 230 13.21 -16.56 -10.99
C GLU A 230 12.47 -16.57 -9.64
N THR A 231 13.01 -17.23 -8.61
CA THR A 231 12.45 -17.19 -7.25
C THR A 231 12.68 -15.83 -6.57
N ALA A 232 13.83 -15.21 -6.81
CA ALA A 232 14.18 -13.89 -6.29
C ALA A 232 13.72 -12.79 -7.26
N GLN A 233 12.91 -11.85 -6.78
CA GLN A 233 12.46 -10.69 -7.56
C GLN A 233 13.08 -9.39 -7.03
N ALA A 234 13.18 -8.38 -7.89
CA ALA A 234 13.72 -7.08 -7.50
C ALA A 234 12.87 -6.43 -6.40
N GLY A 235 13.52 -5.89 -5.37
CA GLY A 235 12.89 -5.28 -4.20
C GLY A 235 12.66 -6.23 -3.02
N ASP A 236 12.64 -7.54 -3.25
CA ASP A 236 12.41 -8.52 -2.20
C ASP A 236 13.61 -8.67 -1.27
N ARG A 237 13.32 -9.03 -0.02
CA ARG A 237 14.31 -9.42 0.98
C ARG A 237 14.34 -10.94 1.03
N CYS A 238 15.44 -11.50 0.54
CA CYS A 238 15.63 -12.94 0.44
C CYS A 238 16.85 -13.37 1.24
N ASP A 239 16.73 -14.56 1.82
CA ASP A 239 17.79 -15.34 2.40
C ASP A 239 18.26 -16.36 1.37
N PHE A 240 19.55 -16.32 1.07
CA PHE A 240 20.22 -17.20 0.13
C PHE A 240 21.09 -18.16 0.91
N THR A 241 20.89 -19.46 0.69
CA THR A 241 21.75 -20.50 1.24
C THR A 241 22.60 -21.07 0.12
N GLY A 242 23.90 -21.19 0.35
CA GLY A 242 24.84 -21.63 -0.65
C GLY A 242 26.30 -21.47 -0.25
N THR A 243 27.18 -21.41 -1.24
CA THR A 243 28.63 -21.37 -1.03
C THR A 243 29.25 -20.16 -1.69
N LEU A 244 30.27 -19.59 -1.04
CA LEU A 244 31.12 -18.58 -1.65
C LEU A 244 32.08 -19.25 -2.63
N ILE A 245 32.11 -18.75 -3.86
CA ILE A 245 32.98 -19.24 -4.94
C ILE A 245 33.85 -18.12 -5.49
N VAL A 246 34.93 -18.52 -6.13
CA VAL A 246 35.86 -17.62 -6.80
C VAL A 246 35.69 -17.80 -8.30
N VAL A 247 35.31 -16.72 -8.99
CA VAL A 247 35.15 -16.74 -10.45
C VAL A 247 36.35 -16.04 -11.07
N PRO A 248 37.09 -16.67 -12.00
CA PRO A 248 38.16 -16.01 -12.73
C PRO A 248 37.59 -15.00 -13.71
N ASP A 249 38.21 -13.82 -13.82
CA ASP A 249 37.86 -12.88 -14.89
C ASP A 249 38.45 -13.36 -16.22
N VAL A 250 37.59 -13.91 -17.08
CA VAL A 250 37.97 -14.45 -18.37
C VAL A 250 38.42 -13.35 -19.33
N SER A 251 37.96 -12.11 -19.14
CA SER A 251 38.37 -10.94 -19.93
C SER A 251 39.82 -10.58 -19.63
N ALA A 252 40.20 -10.57 -18.35
CA ALA A 252 41.59 -10.42 -17.93
C ALA A 252 42.48 -11.59 -18.38
N LEU A 253 41.90 -12.79 -18.56
CA LEU A 253 42.61 -13.94 -19.14
C LEU A 253 42.93 -13.76 -20.64
N ALA A 254 42.11 -12.98 -21.35
CA ALA A 254 42.26 -12.65 -22.76
C ALA A 254 43.08 -11.37 -23.00
N MET A 255 43.09 -10.42 -22.05
CA MET A 255 43.91 -9.22 -22.10
C MET A 255 45.39 -9.57 -21.91
N SER A 256 46.24 -9.06 -22.80
CA SER A 256 47.69 -9.29 -22.79
C SER A 256 48.37 -8.42 -21.72
N GLY A 257 48.20 -8.78 -20.45
CA GLY A 257 48.93 -8.15 -19.33
C GLY A 257 50.42 -8.51 -19.33
N THR A 258 51.23 -7.62 -18.76
CA THR A 258 52.69 -7.71 -18.69
C THR A 258 53.14 -9.03 -18.09
N ARG A 259 53.94 -9.79 -18.85
CA ARG A 259 54.54 -11.05 -18.40
C ARG A 259 55.55 -10.75 -17.30
N ALA A 260 55.35 -11.31 -16.10
CA ALA A 260 56.45 -11.42 -15.15
C ALA A 260 57.35 -12.58 -15.62
N GLU A 261 58.37 -12.25 -16.43
CA GLU A 261 59.47 -13.18 -16.70
C GLU A 261 60.34 -13.24 -15.45
N THR A 262 60.52 -14.44 -14.88
CA THR A 262 61.61 -14.66 -13.94
C THR A 262 62.90 -14.71 -14.74
N GLU A 263 63.65 -13.61 -14.78
CA GLU A 263 65.00 -13.60 -15.33
C GLU A 263 65.92 -14.49 -14.47
N THR A 264 66.18 -15.72 -14.92
CA THR A 264 67.40 -16.41 -14.51
C THR A 264 68.51 -16.07 -15.49
N ARG A 265 69.23 -14.98 -15.22
CA ARG A 265 70.60 -14.79 -15.69
C ARG A 265 71.54 -14.73 -14.48
N VAL A 266 72.05 -15.90 -14.10
CA VAL A 266 73.41 -16.01 -13.56
C VAL A 266 74.19 -16.87 -14.54
N THR A 267 75.07 -16.22 -15.28
CA THR A 267 76.12 -16.86 -16.07
C THR A 267 77.13 -17.47 -15.12
N GLY A 268 77.08 -18.80 -14.96
CA GLY A 268 78.06 -19.58 -14.21
C GLY A 268 78.20 -20.95 -14.84
N ARG A 269 79.43 -21.30 -15.20
CA ARG A 269 79.86 -22.55 -15.85
C ARG A 269 79.50 -23.80 -15.03
N GLU A 270 79.33 -24.89 -15.79
CA GLU A 270 79.58 -26.29 -15.44
C GLU A 270 78.63 -27.02 -14.47
N GLY A 271 78.02 -28.08 -15.02
CA GLY A 271 77.84 -29.37 -14.35
C GLY A 271 76.60 -29.56 -13.48
N TYR A 272 75.90 -30.67 -13.76
CA TYR A 272 74.91 -31.37 -12.92
C TYR A 272 73.41 -31.08 -13.13
N ASP A 273 72.78 -32.09 -13.75
CA ASP A 273 71.43 -32.63 -13.60
C ASP A 273 70.25 -31.67 -13.35
N LYS A 274 69.56 -31.36 -14.46
CA LYS A 274 68.17 -30.90 -14.43
C LYS A 274 67.25 -32.05 -14.85
N ASP A 275 66.89 -32.90 -13.90
CA ASP A 275 65.62 -33.61 -13.96
C ASP A 275 64.62 -32.83 -13.11
N GLY A 276 63.97 -31.86 -13.75
CA GLY A 276 62.97 -30.97 -13.16
C GLY A 276 61.75 -30.94 -14.08
N ILE A 277 60.58 -31.13 -13.48
CA ILE A 277 59.27 -31.35 -14.12
C ILE A 277 58.99 -30.26 -15.18
N GLN A 278 59.07 -30.62 -16.47
CA GLN A 278 58.92 -29.72 -17.62
C GLN A 278 57.47 -29.25 -17.89
N GLY A 279 56.55 -29.39 -16.94
CA GLY A 279 55.10 -29.19 -17.15
C GLY A 279 54.59 -27.75 -17.10
N LEU A 280 55.34 -26.80 -16.53
CA LEU A 280 54.84 -25.44 -16.23
C LEU A 280 55.24 -24.35 -17.25
N LYS A 281 55.96 -24.70 -18.32
CA LYS A 281 56.39 -23.71 -19.34
C LYS A 281 55.26 -23.12 -20.20
N ALA A 282 54.09 -23.77 -20.25
CA ALA A 282 52.96 -23.32 -21.08
C ALA A 282 52.07 -22.27 -20.38
N LEU A 283 52.21 -22.13 -19.05
CA LEU A 283 51.47 -21.16 -18.24
C LEU A 283 52.51 -20.24 -17.59
N GLY A 284 52.93 -19.20 -18.33
CA GLY A 284 53.64 -18.09 -17.69
C GLY A 284 52.83 -17.55 -16.52
N MET A 285 53.49 -17.10 -15.45
CA MET A 285 52.82 -16.40 -14.34
C MET A 285 52.06 -15.20 -14.90
N ARG A 286 50.75 -15.37 -15.10
CA ARG A 286 49.81 -14.31 -15.40
C ARG A 286 49.16 -13.92 -14.09
N GLU A 287 49.05 -12.63 -13.85
CA GLU A 287 48.26 -12.11 -12.74
C GLU A 287 46.79 -12.46 -13.01
N LEU A 288 46.27 -13.45 -12.29
CA LEU A 288 44.89 -13.90 -12.42
C LEU A 288 44.04 -13.04 -11.47
N SER A 289 43.27 -12.12 -12.02
CA SER A 289 42.26 -11.38 -11.25
C SER A 289 41.06 -12.27 -11.01
N TYR A 290 40.75 -12.49 -9.74
CA TYR A 290 39.60 -13.27 -9.29
C TYR A 290 38.58 -12.37 -8.63
N ARG A 291 37.30 -12.66 -8.86
CA ARG A 291 36.18 -12.00 -8.18
C ARG A 291 35.43 -13.01 -7.30
N LEU A 292 35.00 -12.56 -6.13
CA LEU A 292 34.13 -13.36 -5.26
C LEU A 292 32.71 -13.29 -5.82
N ALA A 293 32.07 -14.45 -5.92
CA ALA A 293 30.65 -14.59 -6.25
C ALA A 293 30.02 -15.60 -5.27
N PHE A 294 28.74 -15.43 -4.98
CA PHE A 294 28.01 -16.34 -4.12
C PHE A 294 27.17 -17.27 -4.97
N LEU A 295 27.37 -18.59 -4.87
CA LEU A 295 26.57 -19.59 -5.56
C LEU A 295 25.48 -20.06 -4.61
N ALA A 296 24.24 -19.64 -4.85
CA ALA A 296 23.11 -20.06 -4.02
C ALA A 296 22.43 -21.30 -4.59
N CYS A 297 22.17 -22.27 -3.73
CA CYS A 297 21.41 -23.48 -4.04
C CYS A 297 19.95 -23.39 -3.59
N TYR A 298 19.66 -22.51 -2.63
CA TYR A 298 18.31 -22.31 -2.10
C TYR A 298 18.06 -20.83 -1.84
N VAL A 299 16.86 -20.39 -2.16
CA VAL A 299 16.37 -19.03 -1.94
C VAL A 299 15.08 -19.14 -1.14
N SER A 300 14.98 -18.37 -0.08
CA SER A 300 13.78 -18.23 0.73
C SER A 300 13.56 -16.76 1.06
N PRO A 301 12.33 -16.24 1.07
CA PRO A 301 12.08 -14.90 1.59
C PRO A 301 12.46 -14.82 3.08
N THR A 302 13.19 -13.76 3.48
CA THR A 302 13.67 -13.60 4.88
C THR A 302 12.53 -13.58 5.89
N ASN A 303 11.40 -12.99 5.50
CA ASN A 303 10.15 -13.12 6.21
C ASN A 303 9.26 -13.98 5.31
N PRO A 304 9.04 -15.27 5.63
CA PRO A 304 8.06 -16.05 4.91
C PRO A 304 6.73 -15.31 5.06
N ARG A 305 6.25 -14.76 3.95
CA ARG A 305 4.85 -14.35 3.91
C ARG A 305 4.07 -15.64 4.17
N PHE A 306 3.26 -15.60 5.21
CA PHE A 306 2.07 -16.43 5.39
C PHE A 306 2.10 -17.85 4.80
N GLY A 307 2.14 -18.87 5.66
CA GLY A 307 1.69 -20.22 5.26
C GLY A 307 2.72 -21.14 4.59
N GLY A 308 4.02 -20.96 4.81
CA GLY A 308 5.03 -22.02 4.59
C GLY A 308 5.31 -22.46 3.14
N LYS A 309 4.53 -22.04 2.13
CA LYS A 309 4.83 -22.17 0.71
C LYS A 309 4.26 -20.97 -0.05
N ASP A 310 5.12 -20.23 -0.75
CA ASP A 310 4.74 -19.09 -1.59
C ASP A 310 3.84 -19.53 -2.76
N LEU A 311 2.54 -19.33 -2.63
CA LEU A 311 1.61 -19.41 -3.76
C LEU A 311 1.47 -18.02 -4.40
N ARG A 312 1.62 -17.98 -5.73
CA ARG A 312 1.31 -16.79 -6.54
C ARG A 312 -0.12 -16.34 -6.22
N LEU A 313 -0.28 -15.04 -5.96
CA LEU A 313 -1.53 -14.40 -5.52
C LEU A 313 -2.73 -14.62 -6.47
N GLU A 314 -2.48 -15.09 -7.69
CA GLU A 314 -3.49 -15.22 -8.74
C GLU A 314 -4.37 -16.47 -8.61
N ASP A 315 -4.00 -17.46 -7.78
CA ASP A 315 -4.76 -18.71 -7.56
C ASP A 315 -5.22 -18.93 -6.10
N GLN A 316 -5.20 -17.90 -5.26
CA GLN A 316 -5.56 -18.03 -3.84
C GLN A 316 -7.08 -17.91 -3.65
N THR A 317 -7.79 -19.05 -3.66
CA THR A 317 -9.19 -19.13 -3.20
C THR A 317 -9.27 -19.14 -1.67
N ALA A 318 -10.44 -18.77 -1.13
CA ALA A 318 -10.70 -18.82 0.31
C ALA A 318 -10.47 -20.22 0.92
N GLU A 319 -10.75 -21.28 0.16
CA GLU A 319 -10.53 -22.66 0.58
C GLU A 319 -9.04 -23.02 0.61
N SER A 320 -8.25 -22.54 -0.36
CA SER A 320 -6.80 -22.77 -0.39
C SER A 320 -6.11 -22.13 0.82
N VAL A 321 -6.49 -20.89 1.14
CA VAL A 321 -5.95 -20.19 2.33
C VAL A 321 -6.42 -20.83 3.63
N LYS A 322 -7.68 -21.25 3.70
CA LYS A 322 -8.20 -22.00 4.87
C LYS A 322 -7.43 -23.31 5.10
N ASN A 323 -7.12 -24.05 4.05
CA ASN A 323 -6.39 -25.32 4.16
C ASN A 323 -4.92 -25.14 4.60
N GLN A 324 -4.35 -23.96 4.37
CA GLN A 324 -2.98 -23.62 4.80
C GLN A 324 -2.91 -23.13 6.25
N MET A 325 -4.02 -22.65 6.79
CA MET A 325 -4.08 -22.16 8.17
C MET A 325 -4.06 -23.33 9.15
N THR A 326 -3.33 -23.15 10.25
CA THR A 326 -3.41 -24.07 11.37
C THR A 326 -4.80 -23.99 12.03
N ILE A 327 -5.18 -25.04 12.75
CA ILE A 327 -6.48 -25.12 13.43
C ILE A 327 -6.66 -23.94 14.41
N GLN A 328 -5.60 -23.56 15.14
CA GLN A 328 -5.62 -22.46 16.09
C GLN A 328 -5.79 -21.09 15.42
N GLU A 329 -5.08 -20.87 14.30
CA GLU A 329 -5.21 -19.63 13.52
C GLU A 329 -6.62 -19.50 12.94
N TRP A 330 -7.16 -20.59 12.40
CA TRP A 330 -8.51 -20.60 11.86
C TRP A 330 -9.57 -20.32 12.93
N GLU A 331 -9.45 -20.95 14.11
CA GLU A 331 -10.37 -20.72 15.22
C GLU A 331 -10.36 -19.25 15.65
N LYS A 332 -9.18 -18.62 15.69
CA LYS A 332 -9.05 -17.19 16.00
C LYS A 332 -9.65 -16.29 14.92
N VAL A 333 -9.41 -16.58 13.64
CA VAL A 333 -10.02 -15.85 12.52
C VAL A 333 -11.53 -15.97 12.54
N PHE A 334 -12.05 -17.15 12.86
CA PHE A 334 -13.47 -17.40 12.99
C PHE A 334 -14.07 -16.64 14.18
N GLU A 335 -13.42 -16.63 15.34
CA GLU A 335 -13.82 -15.83 16.50
C GLU A 335 -13.93 -14.34 16.14
N MET A 336 -12.89 -13.79 15.49
CA MET A 336 -12.88 -12.39 15.04
C MET A 336 -14.04 -12.08 14.08
N SER A 337 -14.41 -13.01 13.19
CA SER A 337 -15.50 -12.80 12.23
C SER A 337 -16.88 -12.70 12.90
N GLN A 338 -17.06 -13.34 14.06
CA GLN A 338 -18.33 -13.36 14.80
C GLN A 338 -18.47 -12.14 15.75
N ASP A 339 -17.40 -11.40 15.98
CA ASP A 339 -17.39 -10.26 16.90
C ASP A 339 -18.21 -9.09 16.37
N LYS A 340 -19.30 -8.74 17.08
CA LYS A 340 -20.19 -7.62 16.71
C LYS A 340 -19.50 -6.25 16.73
N ASN A 341 -18.47 -6.10 17.57
CA ASN A 341 -17.70 -4.86 17.73
C ASN A 341 -16.35 -4.89 16.98
N LEU A 342 -16.17 -5.83 16.04
CA LEU A 342 -14.94 -6.02 15.28
C LEU A 342 -14.43 -4.70 14.68
N TYR A 343 -15.31 -3.91 14.07
CA TYR A 343 -14.94 -2.66 13.41
C TYR A 343 -14.22 -1.67 14.34
N HIS A 344 -14.69 -1.53 15.59
CA HIS A 344 -14.05 -0.66 16.57
C HIS A 344 -12.79 -1.28 17.16
N ASN A 345 -12.84 -2.57 17.51
CA ASN A 345 -11.72 -3.27 18.11
C ASN A 345 -10.51 -3.34 17.16
N LEU A 346 -10.73 -3.51 15.85
CA LEU A 346 -9.68 -3.46 14.83
C LEU A 346 -9.04 -2.07 14.75
N CYS A 347 -9.84 -1.00 14.75
CA CYS A 347 -9.31 0.37 14.73
C CYS A 347 -8.44 0.69 15.95
N THR A 348 -8.89 0.28 17.14
CA THR A 348 -8.17 0.51 18.40
C THR A 348 -6.91 -0.37 18.50
N SER A 349 -6.95 -1.60 17.97
CA SER A 349 -5.80 -2.52 17.98
C SER A 349 -4.75 -2.15 16.94
N LEU A 350 -5.15 -1.63 15.78
CA LEU A 350 -4.23 -1.21 14.71
C LEU A 350 -3.49 0.09 15.05
N PHE A 351 -4.18 1.06 15.66
CA PHE A 351 -3.61 2.35 16.05
C PHE A 351 -3.67 2.57 17.56
N PRO A 352 -2.87 1.81 18.35
CA PRO A 352 -2.84 1.95 19.80
C PRO A 352 -2.21 3.26 20.25
N THR A 353 -1.18 3.73 19.55
CA THR A 353 -0.36 4.89 19.93
C THR A 353 -1.04 6.22 19.66
N ILE A 354 -1.96 6.26 18.70
CA ILE A 354 -2.61 7.47 18.22
C ILE A 354 -3.93 7.67 18.95
N HIS A 355 -4.07 8.80 19.66
CA HIS A 355 -5.32 9.20 20.31
C HIS A 355 -6.22 10.01 19.35
N GLY A 356 -7.54 9.76 19.39
CA GLY A 356 -8.53 10.49 18.58
C GLY A 356 -8.64 10.05 17.12
N ASN A 357 -9.34 10.88 16.33
CA ASN A 357 -9.54 10.75 14.89
C ASN A 357 -10.02 9.37 14.41
N ASP A 358 -11.04 8.82 15.09
CA ASP A 358 -11.56 7.48 14.81
C ASP A 358 -12.09 7.31 13.38
N GLU A 359 -12.58 8.38 12.76
CA GLU A 359 -13.07 8.32 11.37
C GLU A 359 -11.93 8.08 10.36
N ILE A 360 -10.73 8.61 10.64
CA ILE A 360 -9.56 8.39 9.78
C ILE A 360 -9.09 6.95 9.92
N LYS A 361 -9.02 6.45 11.17
CA LYS A 361 -8.66 5.04 11.45
C LYS A 361 -9.61 4.09 10.72
N ARG A 362 -10.90 4.39 10.78
CA ARG A 362 -11.97 3.67 10.07
C ARG A 362 -11.81 3.71 8.55
N GLY A 363 -11.49 4.88 7.98
CA GLY A 363 -11.24 5.02 6.55
C GLY A 363 -10.00 4.27 6.08
N ILE A 364 -8.89 4.34 6.82
CA ILE A 364 -7.66 3.59 6.53
C ILE A 364 -7.91 2.08 6.63
N LEU A 365 -8.72 1.63 7.60
CA LEU A 365 -9.08 0.22 7.72
C LEU A 365 -9.83 -0.27 6.46
N LEU A 366 -10.81 0.48 5.97
CA LEU A 366 -11.53 0.14 4.73
C LEU A 366 -10.62 0.14 3.50
N MET A 367 -9.61 1.03 3.45
CA MET A 367 -8.60 1.03 2.41
C MET A 367 -7.78 -0.28 2.41
N LEU A 368 -7.43 -0.81 3.59
CA LEU A 368 -6.66 -2.06 3.70
C LEU A 368 -7.45 -3.30 3.26
N PHE A 369 -8.77 -3.33 3.47
CA PHE A 369 -9.63 -4.42 2.96
C PHE A 369 -9.88 -4.30 1.45
N GLY A 370 -9.98 -3.08 0.92
CA GLY A 370 -10.22 -2.81 -0.50
C GLY A 370 -11.59 -3.28 -1.02
N GLY A 371 -12.05 -2.73 -2.14
CA GLY A 371 -13.28 -3.13 -2.82
C GLY A 371 -13.06 -4.21 -3.88
N VAL A 372 -14.10 -4.57 -4.63
CA VAL A 372 -14.03 -5.63 -5.64
C VAL A 372 -13.62 -5.05 -7.00
N GLY A 373 -12.48 -5.49 -7.54
CA GLY A 373 -12.10 -5.22 -8.92
C GLY A 373 -12.99 -6.01 -9.88
N LYS A 374 -13.57 -5.36 -10.88
CA LYS A 374 -14.50 -5.99 -11.83
C LYS A 374 -14.03 -5.76 -13.26
N THR A 375 -14.06 -6.80 -14.09
CA THR A 375 -13.86 -6.67 -15.53
C THR A 375 -15.22 -6.67 -16.22
N THR A 376 -15.50 -5.66 -17.02
CA THR A 376 -16.75 -5.59 -17.80
C THR A 376 -16.69 -6.56 -18.98
N MET A 377 -17.84 -6.85 -19.60
CA MET A 377 -17.92 -7.66 -20.81
C MET A 377 -17.18 -7.03 -22.01
N GLU A 378 -16.95 -5.71 -21.96
CA GLU A 378 -16.24 -4.95 -22.99
C GLU A 378 -14.71 -4.95 -22.80
N GLY A 379 -14.21 -5.64 -21.76
CA GLY A 379 -12.78 -5.74 -21.47
C GLY A 379 -12.19 -4.56 -20.71
N THR A 380 -13.02 -3.62 -20.21
CA THR A 380 -12.56 -2.54 -19.33
C THR A 380 -12.50 -3.00 -17.88
N SER A 381 -11.42 -2.67 -17.19
CA SER A 381 -11.24 -2.93 -15.76
C SER A 381 -11.80 -1.78 -14.93
N LEU A 382 -12.75 -2.09 -14.05
CA LEU A 382 -13.24 -1.18 -13.02
C LEU A 382 -12.38 -1.34 -11.77
N ARG A 383 -11.86 -0.20 -11.29
CA ARG A 383 -11.08 -0.11 -10.05
C ARG A 383 -11.90 -0.59 -8.85
N GLY A 384 -11.34 -1.51 -8.07
CA GLY A 384 -11.86 -1.91 -6.75
C GLY A 384 -11.21 -1.18 -5.58
N ASP A 385 -10.00 -0.64 -5.78
CA ASP A 385 -9.19 -0.03 -4.73
C ASP A 385 -9.73 1.34 -4.29
N VAL A 386 -9.59 1.63 -2.99
CA VAL A 386 -10.05 2.87 -2.36
C VAL A 386 -8.86 3.77 -2.11
N ASN A 387 -8.95 5.03 -2.54
CA ASN A 387 -7.89 6.01 -2.31
C ASN A 387 -8.27 6.98 -1.18
N VAL A 388 -7.34 7.22 -0.26
CA VAL A 388 -7.57 8.05 0.93
C VAL A 388 -6.55 9.19 0.96
N CYS A 389 -7.03 10.41 1.22
CA CYS A 389 -6.18 11.58 1.39
C CYS A 389 -6.41 12.22 2.77
N ILE A 390 -5.32 12.50 3.48
CA ILE A 390 -5.30 13.18 4.77
C ILE A 390 -4.70 14.57 4.58
N VAL A 391 -5.49 15.60 4.84
CA VAL A 391 -5.07 17.00 4.84
C VAL A 391 -5.11 17.50 6.28
N GLY A 392 -4.22 18.40 6.67
CA GLY A 392 -4.39 19.06 7.97
C GLY A 392 -3.23 19.94 8.38
N ASP A 393 -3.23 20.40 9.61
CA ASP A 393 -2.15 21.25 10.10
C ASP A 393 -0.86 20.43 10.36
N PRO A 394 0.32 21.06 10.39
CA PRO A 394 1.56 20.43 10.84
C PRO A 394 1.40 19.78 12.22
N SER A 395 2.21 18.76 12.52
CA SER A 395 2.22 18.08 13.83
C SER A 395 0.96 17.30 14.21
N THR A 396 -0.02 17.13 13.33
CA THR A 396 -1.26 16.37 13.58
C THR A 396 -1.13 14.84 13.40
N SER A 397 0.06 14.27 13.61
CA SER A 397 0.37 12.82 13.49
C SER A 397 0.12 12.17 12.11
N LYS A 398 -0.04 12.94 11.03
CA LYS A 398 -0.28 12.39 9.67
C LYS A 398 0.80 11.41 9.22
N SER A 399 2.07 11.80 9.30
CA SER A 399 3.18 10.92 8.91
C SER A 399 3.28 9.67 9.79
N GLN A 400 2.73 9.70 11.01
CA GLN A 400 2.65 8.49 11.85
C GLN A 400 1.62 7.50 11.31
N PHE A 401 0.48 7.95 10.78
CA PHE A 401 -0.46 7.05 10.11
C PHE A 401 0.19 6.35 8.91
N LEU A 402 0.92 7.09 8.07
CA LEU A 402 1.60 6.53 6.90
C LEU A 402 2.65 5.49 7.30
N LYS A 403 3.51 5.80 8.29
CA LYS A 403 4.53 4.86 8.80
C LYS A 403 3.91 3.61 9.42
N HIS A 404 2.84 3.76 10.19
CA HIS A 404 2.13 2.62 10.75
C HIS A 404 1.53 1.72 9.67
N VAL A 405 1.00 2.29 8.59
CA VAL A 405 0.46 1.52 7.46
C VAL A 405 1.59 0.84 6.67
N GLU A 406 2.73 1.51 6.48
CA GLU A 406 3.92 0.93 5.84
C GLU A 406 4.42 -0.31 6.60
N ASP A 407 4.55 -0.21 7.92
CA ASP A 407 5.03 -1.31 8.77
C ASP A 407 3.99 -2.45 8.85
N PHE A 408 2.70 -2.12 8.77
CA PHE A 408 1.61 -3.08 8.92
C PHE A 408 1.26 -3.82 7.63
N ALA A 409 1.19 -3.15 6.48
CA ALA A 409 0.69 -3.75 5.27
C ALA A 409 1.82 -4.46 4.47
N PRO A 410 1.64 -5.75 4.10
CA PRO A 410 2.61 -6.42 3.23
C PRO A 410 2.59 -5.76 1.86
N ARG A 411 3.77 -5.42 1.32
CA ARG A 411 3.94 -4.67 0.05
C ARG A 411 3.49 -3.21 0.11
N ALA A 412 3.56 -2.58 1.29
CA ALA A 412 3.46 -1.13 1.36
C ALA A 412 4.82 -0.45 1.14
N ILE A 413 4.81 0.65 0.40
CA ILE A 413 6.00 1.47 0.15
C ILE A 413 5.71 2.88 0.59
N TYR A 414 6.56 3.42 1.45
CA TYR A 414 6.54 4.82 1.81
C TYR A 414 7.46 5.64 0.90
N THR A 415 6.93 6.74 0.41
CA THR A 415 7.69 7.71 -0.37
C THR A 415 7.31 9.13 -0.01
N SER A 416 8.25 10.05 -0.16
CA SER A 416 8.00 11.49 -0.05
C SER A 416 7.85 12.08 -1.44
N GLY A 417 6.82 12.91 -1.62
CA GLY A 417 6.53 13.60 -2.87
C GLY A 417 7.65 14.51 -3.36
N LYS A 418 8.45 15.07 -2.46
CA LYS A 418 9.60 15.92 -2.80
C LYS A 418 10.86 15.12 -3.15
N ALA A 419 11.07 13.99 -2.48
CA ALA A 419 12.22 13.12 -2.72
C ALA A 419 12.03 12.22 -3.94
N SER A 420 10.78 12.02 -4.34
CA SER A 420 10.39 11.31 -5.54
C SER A 420 10.49 12.17 -6.79
N THR A 421 10.92 11.54 -7.87
CA THR A 421 10.76 12.05 -9.23
C THR A 421 9.73 11.19 -9.97
N ALA A 422 9.15 11.65 -11.07
CA ALA A 422 8.27 10.84 -11.91
C ALA A 422 8.87 9.48 -12.25
N ALA A 423 10.18 9.43 -12.50
CA ALA A 423 10.92 8.21 -12.79
C ALA A 423 10.94 7.25 -11.58
N GLY A 424 11.11 7.78 -10.37
CA GLY A 424 11.09 7.00 -9.13
C GLY A 424 9.68 6.55 -8.70
N LEU A 425 8.62 7.28 -9.07
CA LEU A 425 7.23 6.92 -8.77
C LEU A 425 6.67 5.90 -9.75
N THR A 426 6.89 6.10 -11.06
CA THR A 426 6.28 5.30 -12.12
C THR A 426 7.19 4.19 -12.61
N ALA A 427 7.85 4.38 -13.75
CA ALA A 427 8.94 3.55 -14.22
C ALA A 427 9.92 4.43 -15.02
N ALA A 428 11.20 4.09 -14.91
CA ALA A 428 12.27 4.75 -15.63
C ALA A 428 12.77 3.85 -16.77
N VAL A 429 13.17 4.44 -17.88
CA VAL A 429 13.90 3.71 -18.92
C VAL A 429 15.38 4.05 -18.75
N VAL A 430 16.16 3.07 -18.31
CA VAL A 430 17.59 3.22 -18.04
C VAL A 430 18.35 2.39 -19.07
N ARG A 431 19.49 2.91 -19.55
CA ARG A 431 20.38 2.14 -20.42
C ARG A 431 21.25 1.27 -19.53
N ASP A 432 21.14 -0.04 -19.69
CA ASP A 432 22.00 -0.98 -18.98
C ASP A 432 23.41 -0.95 -19.56
N GLU A 433 24.42 -0.93 -18.69
CA GLU A 433 25.83 -0.85 -19.10
C GLU A 433 26.37 -2.21 -19.56
N GLU A 434 25.83 -3.33 -19.04
CA GLU A 434 26.25 -4.68 -19.43
C GLU A 434 25.68 -5.06 -20.80
N SER A 435 24.38 -4.86 -21.02
CA SER A 435 23.71 -5.22 -22.30
C SER A 435 23.70 -4.10 -23.35
N ASN A 436 23.98 -2.85 -22.98
CA ASN A 436 23.79 -1.65 -23.82
C ASN A 436 22.35 -1.39 -24.28
N GLU A 437 21.37 -2.18 -23.81
CA GLU A 437 19.96 -2.03 -24.15
C GLU A 437 19.22 -1.12 -23.16
N PHE A 438 18.10 -0.55 -23.60
CA PHE A 438 17.22 0.24 -22.75
C PHE A 438 16.29 -0.70 -21.97
N VAL A 439 16.50 -0.79 -20.67
CA VAL A 439 15.69 -1.59 -19.74
C VAL A 439 14.73 -0.69 -18.96
N ILE A 440 13.59 -1.24 -18.56
CA ILE A 440 12.63 -0.54 -17.70
C ILE A 440 12.98 -0.86 -16.23
N GLU A 441 13.25 0.16 -15.43
CA GLU A 441 13.32 0.07 -13.99
C GLU A 441 11.95 0.44 -13.39
N ALA A 442 11.39 -0.46 -12.58
CA ALA A 442 10.11 -0.25 -11.91
C ALA A 442 10.26 0.79 -10.78
N GLY A 443 9.33 1.75 -10.73
CA GLY A 443 9.24 2.73 -9.64
C GLY A 443 8.35 2.25 -8.48
N ALA A 444 8.20 3.13 -7.48
CA ALA A 444 7.51 2.83 -6.23
C ALA A 444 6.06 2.34 -6.41
N LEU A 445 5.30 2.95 -7.33
CA LEU A 445 3.90 2.54 -7.56
C LEU A 445 3.79 1.13 -8.16
N MET A 446 4.77 0.73 -8.97
CA MET A 446 4.76 -0.61 -9.56
C MET A 446 5.22 -1.68 -8.57
N LEU A 447 6.23 -1.36 -7.75
CA LEU A 447 6.72 -2.27 -6.71
C LEU A 447 5.63 -2.54 -5.65
N ALA A 448 4.76 -1.55 -5.41
CA ALA A 448 3.63 -1.65 -4.48
C ALA A 448 2.37 -2.33 -5.08
N ASP A 449 2.43 -2.99 -6.24
CA ASP A 449 1.26 -3.64 -6.87
C ASP A 449 0.49 -4.55 -5.89
N ASN A 450 -0.85 -4.44 -5.90
CA ASN A 450 -1.83 -5.02 -4.96
C ASN A 450 -1.65 -4.67 -3.47
N GLY A 451 -0.78 -3.70 -3.16
CA GLY A 451 -0.50 -3.16 -1.84
C GLY A 451 -0.94 -1.70 -1.69
N VAL A 452 -0.22 -0.97 -0.83
CA VAL A 452 -0.51 0.44 -0.51
C VAL A 452 0.72 1.29 -0.79
N CYS A 453 0.56 2.35 -1.59
CA CYS A 453 1.58 3.36 -1.77
C CYS A 453 1.28 4.55 -0.84
N CYS A 454 2.16 4.79 0.13
CA CYS A 454 2.03 5.90 1.06
C CYS A 454 2.87 7.08 0.56
N ILE A 455 2.23 8.22 0.28
CA ILE A 455 2.90 9.42 -0.24
C ILE A 455 2.76 10.55 0.77
N ASP A 456 3.87 10.96 1.39
CA ASP A 456 3.93 12.15 2.25
C ASP A 456 4.26 13.42 1.44
N GLU A 457 3.84 14.57 1.93
CA GLU A 457 4.01 15.88 1.27
C GLU A 457 3.50 15.89 -0.19
N PHE A 458 2.32 15.33 -0.42
CA PHE A 458 1.72 15.22 -1.75
C PHE A 458 1.54 16.59 -2.43
N ASP A 459 1.33 17.67 -1.65
CA ASP A 459 1.20 19.04 -2.13
C ASP A 459 2.52 19.64 -2.68
N LYS A 460 3.67 19.05 -2.35
CA LYS A 460 5.00 19.50 -2.77
C LYS A 460 5.52 18.81 -4.04
N MET A 461 4.73 17.92 -4.62
CA MET A 461 5.11 17.25 -5.88
C MET A 461 5.00 18.19 -7.08
N ASP A 462 5.91 18.01 -8.04
CA ASP A 462 5.86 18.69 -9.32
C ASP A 462 4.65 18.26 -10.17
N LEU A 463 4.14 19.18 -11.00
CA LEU A 463 2.99 18.93 -11.86
C LEU A 463 3.21 17.77 -12.85
N LYS A 464 4.46 17.51 -13.29
CA LYS A 464 4.79 16.39 -14.20
C LYS A 464 4.53 15.03 -13.54
N ASP A 465 4.88 14.93 -12.27
CA ASP A 465 4.75 13.71 -11.48
C ASP A 465 3.28 13.47 -11.11
N GLN A 466 2.55 14.56 -10.84
CA GLN A 466 1.10 14.54 -10.64
C GLN A 466 0.33 14.01 -11.87
N VAL A 467 0.75 14.37 -13.09
CA VAL A 467 0.12 13.85 -14.33
C VAL A 467 0.30 12.33 -14.46
N ALA A 468 1.50 11.83 -14.15
CA ALA A 468 1.80 10.41 -14.22
C ALA A 468 1.01 9.60 -13.17
N ILE A 469 0.86 10.14 -11.96
CA ILE A 469 -0.01 9.56 -10.92
C ILE A 469 -1.48 9.60 -11.34
N HIS A 470 -1.94 10.67 -11.99
CA HIS A 470 -3.32 10.76 -12.46
C HIS A 470 -3.66 9.69 -13.49
N GLU A 471 -2.73 9.34 -14.40
CA GLU A 471 -2.88 8.20 -15.31
C GLU A 471 -2.98 6.88 -14.53
N ALA A 472 -2.05 6.65 -13.61
CA ALA A 472 -2.01 5.44 -12.77
C ALA A 472 -3.28 5.26 -11.92
N MET A 473 -3.80 6.33 -11.32
CA MET A 473 -5.01 6.28 -10.47
C MET A 473 -6.31 6.05 -11.23
N GLU A 474 -6.35 6.47 -12.51
CA GLU A 474 -7.53 6.30 -13.36
C GLU A 474 -7.55 4.92 -14.01
N GLN A 475 -6.48 4.58 -14.72
CA GLN A 475 -6.46 3.39 -15.57
C GLN A 475 -5.90 2.17 -14.85
N GLN A 476 -5.35 2.33 -13.64
CA GLN A 476 -4.56 1.30 -12.93
C GLN A 476 -3.42 0.72 -13.78
N THR A 477 -3.00 1.48 -14.80
CA THR A 477 -1.94 1.13 -15.73
C THR A 477 -1.15 2.40 -16.05
N ILE A 478 0.13 2.22 -16.38
CA ILE A 478 1.06 3.28 -16.75
C ILE A 478 1.62 2.91 -18.10
N SER A 479 1.42 3.79 -19.09
CA SER A 479 1.95 3.61 -20.43
C SER A 479 3.25 4.37 -20.60
N ILE A 480 4.32 3.66 -21.01
CA ILE A 480 5.63 4.27 -21.27
C ILE A 480 5.99 4.02 -22.72
N THR A 481 6.19 5.11 -23.46
CA THR A 481 6.73 5.09 -24.82
C THR A 481 7.99 5.96 -24.85
N LYS A 482 9.15 5.37 -24.55
CA LYS A 482 10.45 6.07 -24.50
C LYS A 482 11.55 5.17 -25.05
N ALA A 483 12.53 5.78 -25.72
CA ALA A 483 13.74 5.11 -26.23
C ALA A 483 13.49 3.80 -27.02
N GLY A 484 12.40 3.76 -27.80
CA GLY A 484 12.03 2.57 -28.59
C GLY A 484 11.29 1.48 -27.81
N VAL A 485 11.12 1.64 -26.51
CA VAL A 485 10.35 0.72 -25.66
C VAL A 485 8.92 1.25 -25.52
N LYS A 486 7.95 0.47 -25.99
CA LYS A 486 6.52 0.69 -25.77
C LYS A 486 6.01 -0.41 -24.84
N ALA A 487 5.76 -0.05 -23.59
CA ALA A 487 5.26 -0.98 -22.58
C ALA A 487 4.09 -0.36 -21.80
N THR A 488 3.13 -1.19 -21.43
CA THR A 488 2.03 -0.85 -20.53
C THR A 488 2.19 -1.69 -19.27
N LEU A 489 2.36 -1.02 -18.14
CA LEU A 489 2.69 -1.64 -16.86
C LEU A 489 1.49 -1.48 -15.94
N ASN A 490 1.14 -2.52 -15.19
CA ASN A 490 0.03 -2.47 -14.24
C ASN A 490 0.47 -1.80 -12.93
N ALA A 491 -0.41 -1.00 -12.34
CA ALA A 491 -0.19 -0.29 -11.08
C ALA A 491 -1.47 -0.34 -10.23
N ARG A 492 -1.88 -1.53 -9.79
CA ARG A 492 -3.08 -1.76 -8.98
C ARG A 492 -2.75 -1.49 -7.52
N THR A 493 -2.66 -0.22 -7.16
CA THR A 493 -2.28 0.20 -5.80
C THR A 493 -3.32 1.12 -5.20
N SER A 494 -3.56 0.95 -3.90
CA SER A 494 -4.29 1.96 -3.12
C SER A 494 -3.32 3.06 -2.70
N ILE A 495 -3.71 4.33 -2.89
CA ILE A 495 -2.87 5.46 -2.51
C ILE A 495 -3.37 6.05 -1.19
N LEU A 496 -2.45 6.13 -0.22
CA LEU A 496 -2.61 6.89 1.01
C LEU A 496 -1.75 8.16 0.92
N ALA A 497 -2.39 9.31 0.72
CA ALA A 497 -1.69 10.58 0.59
C ALA A 497 -1.81 11.43 1.86
N ALA A 498 -0.72 12.08 2.27
CA ALA A 498 -0.71 13.14 3.25
C ALA A 498 -0.37 14.48 2.58
N ALA A 499 -1.14 15.51 2.88
CA ALA A 499 -0.94 16.86 2.35
C ALA A 499 -1.05 17.92 3.45
N ASN A 500 -0.37 19.04 3.24
CA ASN A 500 -0.43 20.21 4.09
C ASN A 500 -1.19 21.36 3.40
N PRO A 501 -1.91 22.21 4.15
CA PRO A 501 -2.51 23.43 3.62
C PRO A 501 -1.41 24.42 3.21
N ILE A 502 -1.72 25.28 2.24
CA ILE A 502 -0.75 26.22 1.64
C ILE A 502 -0.16 27.17 2.68
N ASP A 503 -1.01 27.73 3.55
CA ASP A 503 -0.62 28.70 4.58
C ASP A 503 -0.10 28.02 5.87
N GLY A 504 0.06 26.69 5.86
CA GLY A 504 0.42 25.90 7.04
C GLY A 504 -0.71 25.74 8.07
N ARG A 505 -1.78 26.54 8.00
CA ARG A 505 -3.02 26.36 8.77
C ARG A 505 -4.23 26.21 7.86
N TYR A 506 -5.18 25.38 8.26
CA TYR A 506 -6.41 25.16 7.52
C TYR A 506 -7.43 26.28 7.77
N ASN A 507 -7.76 27.06 6.73
CA ASN A 507 -8.75 28.13 6.81
C ASN A 507 -10.15 27.63 6.43
N ARG A 508 -11.08 27.56 7.39
CA ARG A 508 -12.47 27.09 7.16
C ARG A 508 -13.30 28.00 6.24
N SER A 509 -12.93 29.27 6.12
CA SER A 509 -13.60 30.25 5.26
C SER A 509 -13.28 30.08 3.77
N LYS A 510 -12.17 29.41 3.43
CA LYS A 510 -11.76 29.15 2.05
C LYS A 510 -12.22 27.75 1.63
N SER A 511 -12.50 27.59 0.34
CA SER A 511 -12.78 26.26 -0.23
C SER A 511 -11.55 25.34 -0.12
N LEU A 512 -11.78 24.02 -0.05
CA LEU A 512 -10.70 23.03 0.00
C LEU A 512 -9.70 23.19 -1.16
N LYS A 513 -10.20 23.52 -2.36
CA LYS A 513 -9.38 23.80 -3.54
C LYS A 513 -8.40 24.95 -3.36
N GLN A 514 -8.81 26.00 -2.63
CA GLN A 514 -7.97 27.15 -2.36
C GLN A 514 -7.02 26.90 -1.18
N ASN A 515 -7.37 25.96 -0.30
CA ASN A 515 -6.53 25.59 0.84
C ASN A 515 -5.40 24.63 0.47
N VAL A 516 -5.53 23.85 -0.60
CA VAL A 516 -4.56 22.82 -0.98
C VAL A 516 -4.13 22.96 -2.44
N ASN A 517 -2.83 22.88 -2.68
CA ASN A 517 -2.23 23.00 -4.01
C ASN A 517 -2.32 21.67 -4.79
N MET A 518 -3.54 21.22 -5.10
CA MET A 518 -3.82 20.02 -5.90
C MET A 518 -4.70 20.35 -7.10
N SER A 519 -4.58 19.55 -8.17
CA SER A 519 -5.40 19.71 -9.36
C SER A 519 -6.80 19.07 -9.21
N ASP A 520 -7.82 19.67 -9.81
CA ASP A 520 -9.21 19.16 -9.78
C ASP A 520 -9.35 17.69 -10.24
N PRO A 521 -8.65 17.23 -11.30
CA PRO A 521 -8.74 15.84 -11.72
C PRO A 521 -8.29 14.88 -10.62
N ILE A 522 -7.19 15.18 -9.93
CA ILE A 522 -6.64 14.33 -8.86
C ILE A 522 -7.56 14.32 -7.65
N MET A 523 -8.06 15.49 -7.23
CA MET A 523 -8.95 15.56 -6.08
C MET A 523 -10.20 14.70 -6.26
N SER A 524 -10.74 14.62 -7.48
CA SER A 524 -11.88 13.77 -7.79
C SER A 524 -11.61 12.25 -7.80
N ARG A 525 -10.33 11.83 -7.78
CA ARG A 525 -9.91 10.40 -7.76
C ARG A 525 -9.80 9.80 -6.37
N PHE A 526 -9.63 10.66 -5.37
CA PHE A 526 -9.65 10.26 -3.99
C PHE A 526 -11.10 10.05 -3.56
N ASP A 527 -11.35 8.88 -2.97
CA ASP A 527 -12.68 8.47 -2.53
C ASP A 527 -13.02 9.11 -1.17
N LEU A 528 -12.01 9.30 -0.32
CA LEU A 528 -12.15 9.88 1.02
C LEU A 528 -11.13 11.00 1.24
N PHE A 529 -11.62 12.14 1.75
CA PHE A 529 -10.81 13.23 2.28
C PHE A 529 -11.03 13.36 3.78
N PHE A 530 -9.95 13.29 4.55
CA PHE A 530 -9.98 13.59 5.96
C PHE A 530 -9.19 14.85 6.23
N ILE A 531 -9.87 15.87 6.73
CA ILE A 531 -9.23 17.13 7.10
C ILE A 531 -9.08 17.15 8.63
N LEU A 532 -7.84 17.25 9.07
CA LEU A 532 -7.42 17.39 10.45
C LEU A 532 -7.18 18.86 10.75
N VAL A 533 -8.05 19.45 11.55
CA VAL A 533 -7.87 20.81 12.05
C VAL A 533 -7.32 20.71 13.46
N ASP A 534 -6.22 21.41 13.73
CA ASP A 534 -5.66 21.52 15.06
C ASP A 534 -6.40 22.59 15.86
N GLU A 535 -7.29 22.15 16.75
CA GLU A 535 -7.94 23.03 17.72
C GLU A 535 -7.24 22.87 19.07
N CYS A 536 -6.67 23.97 19.59
CA CYS A 536 -6.01 23.97 20.90
C CYS A 536 -7.03 23.65 22.01
N ASN A 537 -7.06 22.41 22.47
CA ASN A 537 -7.97 21.93 23.50
C ASN A 537 -7.18 21.23 24.59
N GLU A 538 -7.24 21.78 25.81
CA GLU A 538 -6.47 21.28 26.95
C GLU A 538 -6.74 19.81 27.27
N VAL A 539 -7.96 19.33 27.06
CA VAL A 539 -8.34 17.94 27.35
C VAL A 539 -7.66 16.97 26.37
N THR A 540 -7.66 17.30 25.09
CA THR A 540 -7.00 16.47 24.06
C THR A 540 -5.49 16.51 24.21
N ASP A 541 -4.94 17.68 24.50
CA ASP A 541 -3.51 17.88 24.67
C ASP A 541 -3.00 17.13 25.90
N TYR A 542 -3.76 17.15 27.01
CA TYR A 542 -3.47 16.35 28.19
C TYR A 542 -3.50 14.84 27.90
N ALA A 543 -4.50 14.37 27.12
CA ALA A 543 -4.59 12.97 26.72
C ALA A 543 -3.42 12.54 25.81
N ILE A 544 -3.02 13.40 24.86
CA ILE A 544 -1.87 13.17 23.99
C ILE A 544 -0.57 13.16 24.80
N ALA A 545 -0.36 14.15 25.68
CA ALA A 545 0.82 14.24 26.53
C ALA A 545 0.95 13.01 27.44
N ARG A 546 -0.13 12.59 28.08
CA ARG A 546 -0.17 11.35 28.87
C ARG A 546 0.22 10.15 28.02
N ARG A 547 -0.28 10.05 26.79
CA ARG A 547 0.02 8.93 25.89
C ARG A 547 1.50 8.89 25.48
N ILE A 548 2.09 10.05 25.21
CA ILE A 548 3.52 10.17 24.89
C ILE A 548 4.36 9.79 26.11
N VAL A 549 4.02 10.29 27.30
CA VAL A 549 4.71 9.95 28.55
C VAL A 549 4.63 8.45 28.83
N ASP A 550 3.45 7.83 28.67
CA ASP A 550 3.28 6.39 28.85
C ASP A 550 4.17 5.59 27.89
N LEU A 551 4.29 6.03 26.63
CA LEU A 551 5.12 5.38 25.61
C LEU A 551 6.62 5.48 25.92
N HIS A 552 7.07 6.60 26.49
CA HIS A 552 8.46 6.79 26.92
C HIS A 552 8.77 6.12 28.27
N ALA A 553 7.81 6.07 29.19
CA ALA A 553 7.99 5.53 30.54
C ALA A 553 7.90 3.99 30.56
N ARG A 554 7.02 3.41 29.75
CA ARG A 554 6.84 1.96 29.61
C ARG A 554 7.31 1.57 28.21
N ASN A 555 8.57 1.13 28.09
CA ASN A 555 9.11 0.57 26.85
C ASN A 555 8.09 -0.39 26.20
N MET A 556 7.45 0.03 25.09
CA MET A 556 6.61 -0.68 24.08
C MET A 556 5.61 -1.80 24.49
N GLU A 557 5.68 -2.41 25.67
CA GLU A 557 4.99 -3.64 26.06
C GLU A 557 3.62 -3.43 26.71
N SER A 558 3.21 -2.17 26.98
CA SER A 558 2.07 -1.90 27.86
C SER A 558 0.83 -1.29 27.22
N VAL A 559 0.67 -1.40 25.89
CA VAL A 559 -0.65 -1.16 25.31
C VAL A 559 -1.36 -2.50 25.18
N GLN A 560 -2.36 -2.72 26.04
CA GLN A 560 -3.29 -3.82 25.89
C GLN A 560 -4.00 -3.67 24.54
N ARG A 561 -3.67 -4.56 23.60
CA ARG A 561 -4.37 -4.72 22.32
C ARG A 561 -5.27 -5.94 22.46
N VAL A 562 -6.47 -5.87 21.87
CA VAL A 562 -7.40 -7.02 21.88
C VAL A 562 -6.92 -8.08 20.88
N TYR A 563 -6.40 -7.65 19.73
CA TYR A 563 -5.85 -8.52 18.70
C TYR A 563 -4.37 -8.19 18.43
N SER A 564 -3.59 -9.23 18.12
CA SER A 564 -2.22 -9.07 17.65
C SER A 564 -2.20 -8.51 16.23
N THR A 565 -1.14 -7.78 15.86
CA THR A 565 -0.98 -7.27 14.49
C THR A 565 -0.93 -8.40 13.46
N ASP A 566 -0.31 -9.52 13.84
CA ASP A 566 -0.20 -10.71 13.00
C ASP A 566 -1.58 -11.31 12.72
N ASP A 567 -2.42 -11.46 13.76
CA ASP A 567 -3.81 -11.93 13.63
C ASP A 567 -4.65 -11.03 12.73
N ILE A 568 -4.47 -9.70 12.82
CA ILE A 568 -5.18 -8.74 11.96
C ILE A 568 -4.70 -8.90 10.50
N GLN A 569 -3.41 -9.09 10.25
CA GLN A 569 -2.90 -9.38 8.90
C GLN A 569 -3.50 -10.68 8.35
N ARG A 570 -3.58 -11.74 9.17
CA ARG A 570 -4.25 -13.01 8.80
C ARG A 570 -5.70 -12.77 8.40
N TYR A 571 -6.43 -12.03 9.23
CA TYR A 571 -7.84 -11.73 9.01
C TYR A 571 -8.05 -10.94 7.72
N ILE A 572 -7.25 -9.89 7.48
CA ILE A 572 -7.36 -9.08 6.26
C ILE A 572 -7.06 -9.92 5.01
N LEU A 573 -6.03 -10.76 5.04
CA LEU A 573 -5.69 -11.63 3.90
C LEU A 573 -6.85 -12.56 3.54
N PHE A 574 -7.46 -13.20 4.56
CA PHE A 574 -8.64 -14.04 4.37
C PHE A 574 -9.85 -13.25 3.86
N ALA A 575 -10.15 -12.11 4.49
CA ALA A 575 -11.29 -11.26 4.14
C ALA A 575 -11.21 -10.68 2.71
N ARG A 576 -10.00 -10.41 2.20
CA ARG A 576 -9.78 -9.89 0.83
C ARG A 576 -10.22 -10.86 -0.27
N GLN A 577 -10.31 -12.16 0.03
CA GLN A 577 -10.69 -13.19 -0.94
C GLN A 577 -12.19 -13.21 -1.24
N PHE A 578 -13.01 -12.63 -0.36
CA PHE A 578 -14.44 -12.54 -0.57
C PHE A 578 -14.78 -11.51 -1.67
N GLN A 579 -15.75 -11.86 -2.51
CA GLN A 579 -16.25 -11.00 -3.59
C GLN A 579 -17.74 -10.70 -3.35
N PRO A 580 -18.06 -9.76 -2.43
CA PRO A 580 -19.42 -9.50 -2.05
C PRO A 580 -20.27 -8.99 -3.21
N LYS A 581 -21.49 -9.50 -3.31
CA LYS A 581 -22.48 -9.08 -4.30
C LYS A 581 -23.48 -8.10 -3.69
N ILE A 582 -23.87 -7.09 -4.46
CA ILE A 582 -24.83 -6.09 -3.99
C ILE A 582 -26.25 -6.66 -4.11
N THR A 583 -26.97 -6.67 -2.99
CA THR A 583 -28.38 -7.09 -2.96
C THR A 583 -29.29 -6.05 -3.63
N SER A 584 -30.44 -6.48 -4.15
CA SER A 584 -31.40 -5.56 -4.80
C SER A 584 -31.87 -4.45 -3.85
N GLU A 585 -32.10 -4.76 -2.58
CA GLU A 585 -32.47 -3.78 -1.55
C GLU A 585 -31.37 -2.75 -1.32
N ALA A 586 -30.11 -3.19 -1.22
CA ALA A 586 -28.98 -2.28 -1.07
C ALA A 586 -28.80 -1.39 -2.31
N LYS A 587 -29.07 -1.90 -3.51
CA LYS A 587 -28.99 -1.12 -4.76
C LYS A 587 -29.99 0.04 -4.76
N GLU A 588 -31.25 -0.22 -4.40
CA GLU A 588 -32.26 0.85 -4.27
C GLU A 588 -31.86 1.86 -3.20
N PHE A 589 -31.34 1.38 -2.07
CA PHE A 589 -30.89 2.23 -0.98
C PHE A 589 -29.71 3.12 -1.37
N VAL A 590 -28.72 2.61 -2.12
CA VAL A 590 -27.59 3.40 -2.65
C VAL A 590 -28.09 4.54 -3.55
N VAL A 591 -29.08 4.27 -4.41
CA VAL A 591 -29.66 5.28 -5.31
C VAL A 591 -30.37 6.37 -4.53
N ASP A 592 -31.15 6.01 -3.50
CA ASP A 592 -31.79 6.98 -2.60
C ASP A 592 -30.76 7.83 -1.86
N GLN A 593 -29.71 7.22 -1.29
CA GLN A 593 -28.65 7.98 -0.60
C GLN A 593 -27.88 8.91 -1.55
N TYR A 594 -27.63 8.48 -2.78
CA TYR A 594 -26.99 9.34 -3.79
C TYR A 594 -27.88 10.50 -4.22
N LYS A 595 -29.19 10.28 -4.38
CA LYS A 595 -30.15 11.35 -4.66
C LYS A 595 -30.15 12.39 -3.53
N ARG A 596 -30.18 11.94 -2.27
CA ARG A 596 -30.09 12.81 -1.08
C ARG A 596 -28.77 13.58 -1.05
N LEU A 597 -27.65 12.93 -1.38
CA LEU A 597 -26.33 13.56 -1.45
C LEU A 597 -26.32 14.71 -2.45
N ARG A 598 -26.87 14.50 -3.66
CA ARG A 598 -26.97 15.52 -4.71
C ARG A 598 -27.97 16.63 -4.40
N GLN A 599 -29.12 16.28 -3.82
CA GLN A 599 -30.12 17.28 -3.41
C GLN A 599 -29.53 18.24 -2.38
N ARG A 600 -28.76 17.72 -1.43
CA ARG A 600 -28.05 18.57 -0.45
C ARG A 600 -27.06 19.55 -1.11
N ASP A 601 -26.42 19.14 -2.21
CA ASP A 601 -25.54 20.01 -3.00
C ASP A 601 -26.31 21.06 -3.80
N SER A 602 -27.48 20.67 -4.33
CA SER A 602 -28.32 21.53 -5.19
C SER A 602 -29.14 22.56 -4.39
N SER A 603 -29.54 22.24 -3.15
CA SER A 603 -30.28 23.13 -2.26
C SER A 603 -29.39 24.13 -1.50
N GLY A 604 -28.08 24.14 -1.76
CA GLY A 604 -27.08 24.93 -1.01
C GLY A 604 -26.93 26.38 -1.46
N GLY A 605 -27.96 27.20 -1.31
CA GLY A 605 -27.84 28.68 -1.41
C GLY A 605 -27.07 29.32 -0.24
N THR A 606 -26.79 28.55 0.82
CA THR A 606 -26.31 29.07 2.13
C THR A 606 -25.06 28.35 2.65
N ALA A 607 -24.76 27.15 2.14
CA ALA A 607 -23.54 26.42 2.46
C ALA A 607 -22.99 25.83 1.17
N LYS A 608 -22.10 26.57 0.49
CA LYS A 608 -21.34 26.00 -0.62
C LYS A 608 -20.53 24.84 -0.05
N SER A 609 -20.86 23.63 -0.47
CA SER A 609 -19.99 22.48 -0.24
C SER A 609 -18.60 22.81 -0.77
N ALA A 610 -17.56 22.36 -0.08
CA ALA A 610 -16.17 22.63 -0.50
C ALA A 610 -15.83 22.01 -1.87
N TRP A 611 -16.71 21.13 -2.40
CA TRP A 611 -16.45 20.26 -3.54
C TRP A 611 -17.75 19.85 -4.26
N ARG A 612 -17.73 19.81 -5.61
CA ARG A 612 -18.89 19.39 -6.42
C ARG A 612 -19.09 17.88 -6.39
N ILE A 613 -20.31 17.41 -6.11
CA ILE A 613 -20.61 15.98 -6.05
C ILE A 613 -20.79 15.41 -7.47
N THR A 614 -19.97 14.41 -7.84
CA THR A 614 -19.98 13.75 -9.15
C THR A 614 -20.35 12.26 -9.06
N VAL A 615 -20.50 11.60 -10.21
CA VAL A 615 -20.76 10.14 -10.27
C VAL A 615 -19.62 9.32 -9.65
N ARG A 616 -18.38 9.85 -9.62
CA ARG A 616 -17.25 9.16 -8.97
C ARG A 616 -17.52 8.87 -7.50
N GLN A 617 -18.23 9.77 -6.82
CA GLN A 617 -18.60 9.59 -5.41
C GLN A 617 -19.63 8.45 -5.21
N LEU A 618 -20.45 8.16 -6.23
CA LEU A 618 -21.31 6.99 -6.23
C LEU A 618 -20.49 5.70 -6.33
N GLU A 619 -19.48 5.68 -7.22
CA GLU A 619 -18.55 4.55 -7.31
C GLU A 619 -17.76 4.37 -6.01
N SER A 620 -17.29 5.46 -5.39
CA SER A 620 -16.63 5.44 -4.08
C SER A 620 -17.54 4.83 -3.00
N MET A 621 -18.81 5.22 -2.96
CA MET A 621 -19.79 4.68 -2.01
C MET A 621 -19.99 3.17 -2.20
N LEU A 622 -20.03 2.70 -3.45
CA LEU A 622 -20.12 1.27 -3.78
C LEU A 622 -18.87 0.52 -3.30
N ARG A 623 -17.67 1.01 -3.63
CA ARG A 623 -16.39 0.40 -3.19
C ARG A 623 -16.29 0.34 -1.67
N LEU A 624 -16.64 1.41 -0.95
CA LEU A 624 -16.64 1.45 0.51
C LEU A 624 -17.65 0.48 1.12
N SER A 625 -18.82 0.31 0.48
CA SER A 625 -19.84 -0.65 0.93
C SER A 625 -19.39 -2.10 0.73
N GLU A 626 -18.70 -2.39 -0.38
CA GLU A 626 -18.09 -3.70 -0.65
C GLU A 626 -16.93 -3.99 0.31
N ALA A 627 -16.05 -3.02 0.55
CA ALA A 627 -14.95 -3.14 1.52
C ALA A 627 -15.48 -3.38 2.94
N MET A 628 -16.59 -2.74 3.31
CA MET A 628 -17.25 -2.97 4.60
C MET A 628 -17.87 -4.37 4.69
N ALA A 629 -18.45 -4.90 3.60
CA ALA A 629 -18.97 -6.27 3.58
C ALA A 629 -17.84 -7.30 3.73
N ARG A 630 -16.68 -7.05 3.08
CA ARG A 630 -15.46 -7.86 3.28
C ARG A 630 -14.96 -7.86 4.71
N LEU A 631 -15.03 -6.72 5.41
CA LEU A 631 -14.62 -6.63 6.81
C LEU A 631 -15.39 -7.63 7.70
N TYR A 632 -16.68 -7.85 7.41
CA TYR A 632 -17.51 -8.82 8.14
C TYR A 632 -17.52 -10.23 7.51
N CYS A 633 -16.63 -10.50 6.54
CA CYS A 633 -16.57 -11.76 5.79
C CYS A 633 -17.94 -12.18 5.21
N SER A 634 -18.71 -11.21 4.70
CA SER A 634 -20.03 -11.46 4.11
C SER A 634 -19.96 -11.48 2.59
N ASP A 635 -20.64 -12.44 1.97
CA ASP A 635 -20.78 -12.56 0.51
C ASP A 635 -21.81 -11.59 -0.09
N GLU A 636 -22.57 -10.88 0.75
CA GLU A 636 -23.64 -9.99 0.31
C GLU A 636 -23.53 -8.61 0.97
N VAL A 637 -23.78 -7.56 0.18
CA VAL A 637 -23.85 -6.19 0.70
C VAL A 637 -25.27 -5.91 1.19
N TYR A 638 -25.42 -5.77 2.50
CA TYR A 638 -26.63 -5.30 3.16
C TYR A 638 -26.74 -3.77 3.24
N PRO A 639 -27.97 -3.22 3.37
CA PRO A 639 -28.18 -1.77 3.54
C PRO A 639 -27.45 -1.16 4.75
N LYS A 640 -27.14 -1.96 5.78
CA LYS A 640 -26.37 -1.52 6.96
C LYS A 640 -24.96 -1.04 6.58
N HIS A 641 -24.30 -1.74 5.66
CA HIS A 641 -22.96 -1.36 5.18
C HIS A 641 -23.02 -0.06 4.38
N VAL A 642 -24.04 0.09 3.55
CA VAL A 642 -24.26 1.32 2.76
C VAL A 642 -24.52 2.52 3.66
N LYS A 643 -25.33 2.37 4.72
CA LYS A 643 -25.59 3.44 5.70
C LYS A 643 -24.29 3.93 6.35
N GLU A 644 -23.43 3.02 6.75
CA GLU A 644 -22.16 3.37 7.39
C GLU A 644 -21.17 3.97 6.38
N ALA A 645 -21.07 3.43 5.16
CA ALA A 645 -20.27 4.01 4.09
C ALA A 645 -20.74 5.45 3.75
N PHE A 646 -22.05 5.67 3.70
CA PHE A 646 -22.63 6.99 3.50
C PHE A 646 -22.35 7.95 4.67
N ARG A 647 -22.36 7.45 5.93
CA ARG A 647 -21.98 8.24 7.11
C ARG A 647 -20.53 8.71 7.01
N LEU A 648 -19.62 7.80 6.66
CA LEU A 648 -18.20 8.11 6.49
C LEU A 648 -17.97 9.11 5.35
N LEU A 649 -18.62 8.89 4.20
CA LEU A 649 -18.53 9.79 3.04
C LEU A 649 -19.07 11.19 3.36
N ASN A 650 -20.20 11.29 4.06
CA ASN A 650 -20.74 12.58 4.48
C ASN A 650 -19.81 13.33 5.42
N LYS A 651 -19.14 12.62 6.33
CA LYS A 651 -18.21 13.23 7.27
C LYS A 651 -16.92 13.69 6.59
N SER A 652 -16.57 13.08 5.45
CA SER A 652 -15.46 13.53 4.60
C SER A 652 -15.75 14.86 3.87
N ILE A 653 -17.04 15.15 3.60
CA ILE A 653 -17.46 16.37 2.90
C ILE A 653 -17.65 17.49 3.92
N ILE A 654 -16.62 18.32 4.09
CA ILE A 654 -16.67 19.49 4.98
C ILE A 654 -17.48 20.62 4.34
N ARG A 655 -18.30 21.27 5.16
CA ARG A 655 -19.01 22.51 4.81
C ARG A 655 -18.04 23.68 4.88
N VAL A 656 -18.02 24.53 3.86
CA VAL A 656 -17.34 25.82 3.96
C VAL A 656 -18.24 26.71 4.80
N ASP A 657 -17.71 27.19 5.92
CA ASP A 657 -18.40 28.18 6.73
C ASP A 657 -18.33 29.51 5.97
N SER A 658 -19.43 29.87 5.31
CA SER A 658 -19.61 31.21 4.76
C SER A 658 -19.76 32.19 5.93
N PRO A 659 -18.98 33.26 6.03
CA PRO A 659 -19.16 34.29 7.06
C PRO A 659 -20.41 35.17 6.85
N ASP A 660 -21.27 34.84 5.89
CA ASP A 660 -22.45 35.61 5.54
C ASP A 660 -23.61 35.27 6.47
N ILE A 661 -24.13 36.29 7.17
CA ILE A 661 -25.29 36.15 8.04
C ILE A 661 -26.55 36.14 7.16
N SER A 662 -27.22 34.99 7.06
CA SER A 662 -28.57 34.90 6.48
C SER A 662 -29.62 35.20 7.55
N PHE A 663 -30.39 36.27 7.39
CA PHE A 663 -31.45 36.65 8.34
C PHE A 663 -32.77 35.87 8.19
N ASP A 664 -32.82 34.90 7.27
CA ASP A 664 -34.07 34.19 6.88
C ASP A 664 -34.13 32.73 7.35
N GLN A 665 -33.20 32.23 8.17
CA GLN A 665 -33.27 30.82 8.61
C GLN A 665 -34.41 30.52 9.60
N ASP A 666 -35.06 31.53 10.17
CA ASP A 666 -35.95 31.31 11.32
C ASP A 666 -37.44 31.65 11.08
N GLN A 667 -37.84 32.21 9.94
CA GLN A 667 -39.28 32.39 9.62
C GLN A 667 -39.99 31.08 9.29
N ASP A 668 -39.25 30.05 8.86
CA ASP A 668 -39.83 28.75 8.51
C ASP A 668 -40.31 27.95 9.75
N ASN A 669 -39.89 28.30 10.97
CA ASN A 669 -40.29 27.57 12.18
C ASN A 669 -41.54 28.14 12.89
N GLU A 670 -41.82 29.44 12.76
CA GLU A 670 -43.03 30.06 13.36
C GLU A 670 -44.26 29.92 12.44
N ASP A 671 -44.10 30.06 11.11
CA ASP A 671 -45.20 29.93 10.14
C ASP A 671 -45.77 28.49 9.98
N LEU A 672 -45.07 27.48 10.52
CA LEU A 672 -45.52 26.08 10.54
C LEU A 672 -46.46 25.74 11.71
N ASN A 673 -46.47 26.55 12.77
CA ASN A 673 -47.39 26.36 13.90
C ASN A 673 -48.75 27.01 13.63
N ASP A 674 -48.80 28.22 13.07
CA ASP A 674 -50.06 28.94 12.82
C ASP A 674 -50.94 28.32 11.73
N LYS A 675 -50.36 27.54 10.80
CA LYS A 675 -51.14 26.82 9.77
C LYS A 675 -51.73 25.49 10.22
N LYS A 676 -51.31 24.95 11.37
CA LYS A 676 -51.87 23.69 11.90
C LYS A 676 -53.21 23.88 12.62
N ASP A 677 -53.45 25.06 13.18
CA ASP A 677 -54.66 25.32 13.96
C ASP A 677 -55.88 25.71 13.12
N LEU A 678 -55.69 26.13 11.86
CA LEU A 678 -56.79 26.46 10.93
C LEU A 678 -57.29 25.27 10.09
N MET A 679 -56.56 24.14 10.05
CA MET A 679 -56.99 22.94 9.31
C MET A 679 -57.80 21.94 10.16
N HIS A 680 -57.90 22.16 11.48
CA HIS A 680 -58.51 21.19 12.40
C HIS A 680 -60.03 21.38 12.62
N GLU A 681 -60.64 22.46 12.11
CA GLU A 681 -62.08 22.73 12.29
C GLU A 681 -62.98 22.37 11.09
N GLU A 682 -62.44 22.17 9.87
CA GLU A 682 -63.28 21.89 8.69
C GLU A 682 -63.48 20.40 8.36
N GLU A 683 -62.73 19.47 8.96
CA GLU A 683 -62.87 18.02 8.68
C GLU A 683 -63.97 17.30 9.48
N ALA A 684 -64.71 18.00 10.35
CA ALA A 684 -65.75 17.38 11.19
C ALA A 684 -67.19 17.42 10.62
N GLN A 685 -67.44 18.03 9.45
CA GLN A 685 -68.81 18.21 8.93
C GLN A 685 -69.19 17.50 7.62
N GLN A 686 -68.32 16.69 7.01
CA GLN A 686 -68.66 16.00 5.75
C GLN A 686 -68.59 14.46 5.84
N LYS A 687 -69.38 13.89 6.76
CA LYS A 687 -69.83 12.48 6.64
C LYS A 687 -71.30 12.38 7.00
N ILE A 688 -72.19 12.62 6.03
CA ILE A 688 -73.54 12.05 5.90
C ILE A 688 -74.04 12.38 4.48
N THR A 689 -74.01 11.40 3.58
CA THR A 689 -75.07 10.98 2.63
C THR A 689 -74.53 10.36 1.33
N ASN A 690 -75.17 9.24 1.00
CA ASN A 690 -74.91 8.28 -0.06
C ASN A 690 -75.37 8.76 -1.45
N GLY A 691 -74.70 8.27 -2.49
CA GLY A 691 -75.31 7.24 -3.35
C GLY A 691 -75.85 7.62 -4.74
N THR A 692 -75.28 6.93 -5.73
CA THR A 692 -75.91 6.29 -6.93
C THR A 692 -76.03 7.01 -8.30
N ASN A 693 -75.28 6.40 -9.26
CA ASN A 693 -75.59 5.97 -10.64
C ASN A 693 -75.61 6.92 -11.86
N GLY A 694 -74.75 6.61 -12.86
CA GLY A 694 -75.20 6.30 -14.23
C GLY A 694 -74.54 6.95 -15.45
N HIS A 695 -73.72 6.16 -16.17
CA HIS A 695 -73.52 6.07 -17.64
C HIS A 695 -72.77 7.11 -18.52
N ALA A 696 -71.64 6.61 -19.08
CA ALA A 696 -71.27 6.47 -20.51
C ALA A 696 -70.80 7.62 -21.45
N MET A 697 -69.66 7.30 -22.10
CA MET A 697 -69.24 7.50 -23.51
C MET A 697 -68.53 8.80 -23.99
N GLU A 698 -67.29 8.57 -24.43
CA GLU A 698 -66.57 9.04 -25.64
C GLU A 698 -66.28 10.52 -25.94
N MET A 699 -64.97 10.75 -26.11
CA MET A 699 -64.25 11.53 -27.14
C MET A 699 -64.15 13.07 -27.09
N GLU A 700 -62.93 13.48 -27.46
CA GLU A 700 -62.45 14.78 -28.00
C GLU A 700 -61.86 15.84 -27.04
N GLN A 701 -60.54 16.01 -27.19
CA GLN A 701 -59.74 17.23 -26.94
C GLN A 701 -60.27 18.39 -27.81
N PRO A 702 -60.20 19.67 -27.40
CA PRO A 702 -58.90 20.38 -27.35
C PRO A 702 -58.73 21.46 -26.26
N ASP A 703 -57.45 21.81 -26.06
CA ASP A 703 -56.91 23.08 -25.56
C ASP A 703 -57.42 23.66 -24.23
N GLN A 704 -56.70 23.33 -23.15
CA GLN A 704 -56.72 24.08 -21.89
C GLN A 704 -55.35 24.69 -21.57
N GLU A 705 -55.36 26.03 -21.64
CA GLU A 705 -54.98 26.94 -20.56
C GLU A 705 -53.54 26.90 -20.02
N ARG A 706 -52.89 28.05 -20.24
CA ARG A 706 -51.66 28.51 -19.58
C ARG A 706 -51.76 28.31 -18.06
N PRO A 707 -50.77 27.69 -17.40
CA PRO A 707 -50.76 27.68 -15.94
C PRO A 707 -50.39 29.08 -15.42
N VAL A 708 -51.18 29.47 -14.41
CA VAL A 708 -51.10 30.69 -13.60
C VAL A 708 -49.71 30.84 -12.97
N ALA A 709 -49.26 32.08 -12.91
CA ALA A 709 -47.96 32.54 -12.43
C ALA A 709 -47.54 31.89 -11.08
N ALA A 710 -46.32 31.37 -11.06
CA ALA A 710 -45.59 31.04 -9.85
C ALA A 710 -45.45 32.30 -8.98
N ALA A 711 -45.91 32.22 -7.73
CA ALA A 711 -45.65 33.23 -6.72
C ALA A 711 -44.13 33.42 -6.59
N ALA A 712 -43.67 34.64 -6.88
CA ALA A 712 -42.27 35.01 -6.75
C ALA A 712 -41.83 34.87 -5.28
N ALA A 713 -40.87 33.99 -5.02
CA ALA A 713 -40.19 33.90 -3.74
C ALA A 713 -39.52 35.26 -3.42
N LYS A 714 -39.78 35.81 -2.23
CA LYS A 714 -39.16 37.06 -1.76
C LYS A 714 -37.62 36.89 -1.74
N PRO A 715 -36.84 37.91 -2.17
CA PRO A 715 -35.38 37.82 -2.14
C PRO A 715 -34.87 37.81 -0.70
N ALA A 716 -34.06 36.81 -0.36
CA ALA A 716 -33.46 36.67 0.96
C ALA A 716 -32.47 37.83 1.25
N ILE A 717 -32.64 38.51 2.38
CA ILE A 717 -31.82 39.67 2.76
C ILE A 717 -30.57 39.14 3.49
N ARG A 718 -29.38 39.45 2.97
CA ARG A 718 -28.07 38.99 3.48
C ARG A 718 -27.18 40.18 3.83
N MET A 719 -26.34 40.04 4.86
CA MET A 719 -25.31 41.03 5.21
C MET A 719 -23.99 40.33 5.58
N SER A 720 -22.86 40.95 5.23
CA SER A 720 -21.55 40.44 5.63
C SER A 720 -21.32 40.63 7.13
N PHE A 721 -20.56 39.74 7.79
CA PHE A 721 -20.21 39.89 9.20
C PHE A 721 -19.51 41.22 9.52
N SER A 722 -18.70 41.73 8.58
CA SER A 722 -18.00 43.02 8.75
C SER A 722 -18.96 44.22 8.76
N GLU A 723 -20.00 44.18 7.93
CA GLU A 723 -21.05 45.20 7.91
C GLU A 723 -21.96 45.06 9.13
N TYR A 724 -22.32 43.82 9.51
CA TYR A 724 -23.07 43.53 10.73
C TYR A 724 -22.37 44.08 11.98
N ARG A 725 -21.06 43.83 12.12
CA ARG A 725 -20.25 44.33 13.24
C ARG A 725 -20.18 45.86 13.22
N ARG A 726 -20.01 46.48 12.05
CA ARG A 726 -19.99 47.95 11.91
C ARG A 726 -21.32 48.57 12.36
N VAL A 727 -22.44 48.03 11.88
CA VAL A 727 -23.79 48.49 12.25
C VAL A 727 -24.05 48.27 13.73
N SER A 728 -23.68 47.11 14.27
CA SER A 728 -23.85 46.79 15.70
C SER A 728 -23.06 47.74 16.59
N ASN A 729 -21.79 48.01 16.26
CA ASN A 729 -20.94 48.94 17.00
C ASN A 729 -21.51 50.37 16.97
N LEU A 730 -22.01 50.81 15.80
CA LEU A 730 -22.58 52.15 15.63
C LEU A 730 -23.87 52.32 16.46
N LEU A 731 -24.74 51.31 16.51
CA LEU A 731 -25.93 51.29 17.36
C LEU A 731 -25.57 51.34 18.85
N VAL A 732 -24.61 50.52 19.30
CA VAL A 732 -24.18 50.47 20.71
C VAL A 732 -23.53 51.79 21.14
N LEU A 733 -22.64 52.36 20.31
CA LEU A 733 -21.99 53.64 20.59
C LEU A 733 -23.01 54.79 20.74
N HIS A 734 -24.04 54.80 19.89
CA HIS A 734 -25.09 55.81 19.99
C HIS A 734 -25.91 55.66 21.28
N MET A 735 -26.27 54.43 21.64
CA MET A 735 -26.98 54.17 22.90
C MET A 735 -26.16 54.55 24.12
N GLN A 736 -24.86 54.20 24.17
CA GLN A 736 -23.95 54.59 25.25
C GLN A 736 -23.75 56.10 25.34
N LYS A 737 -23.67 56.80 24.21
CA LYS A 737 -23.51 58.27 24.17
C LYS A 737 -24.75 58.99 24.70
N LEU A 738 -25.94 58.48 24.41
CA LEU A 738 -27.18 59.04 24.94
C LEU A 738 -27.34 58.77 26.44
N GLU A 739 -26.96 57.58 26.90
CA GLU A 739 -26.93 57.24 28.33
C GLU A 739 -25.96 58.12 29.13
N GLN A 740 -24.82 58.52 28.54
CA GLN A 740 -23.86 59.46 29.16
C GLN A 740 -24.35 60.91 29.21
N LEU A 741 -25.25 61.31 28.30
CA LEU A 741 -25.75 62.68 28.22
C LEU A 741 -26.98 62.92 29.09
N ASP A 742 -27.79 61.88 29.33
CA ASP A 742 -29.04 61.96 30.09
C ASP A 742 -29.32 60.63 30.81
N GLU A 743 -29.13 60.59 32.15
CA GLU A 743 -29.26 59.38 32.99
C GLU A 743 -30.69 58.80 33.03
N GLU A 744 -31.71 59.55 32.57
CA GLU A 744 -33.13 59.12 32.56
C GLU A 744 -33.68 58.81 31.15
N SER A 745 -32.88 58.91 30.08
CA SER A 745 -33.39 58.70 28.71
C SER A 745 -33.44 57.21 28.32
N SER A 746 -34.65 56.66 28.25
CA SER A 746 -34.91 55.32 27.71
C SER A 746 -35.27 55.40 26.22
N LEU A 747 -34.45 54.81 25.35
CA LEU A 747 -34.69 54.78 23.89
C LEU A 747 -35.71 53.71 23.49
N LYS A 748 -36.66 54.09 22.64
CA LYS A 748 -37.58 53.12 22.00
C LYS A 748 -36.96 52.50 20.76
N LYS A 749 -37.38 51.28 20.42
CA LYS A 749 -36.97 50.58 19.19
C LYS A 749 -37.25 51.42 17.94
N SER A 750 -38.41 52.05 17.85
CA SER A 750 -38.79 52.93 16.74
C SER A 750 -37.89 54.16 16.59
N GLU A 751 -37.46 54.76 17.71
CA GLU A 751 -36.57 55.93 17.73
C GLU A 751 -35.15 55.57 17.28
N LEU A 752 -34.63 54.42 17.71
CA LEU A 752 -33.32 53.94 17.30
C LEU A 752 -33.25 53.63 15.79
N ILE A 753 -34.30 53.03 15.24
CA ILE A 753 -34.42 52.77 13.80
C ILE A 753 -34.47 54.10 13.02
N ASN A 754 -35.27 55.06 13.48
CA ASN A 754 -35.38 56.38 12.84
C ASN A 754 -34.06 57.15 12.89
N TRP A 755 -33.32 57.07 13.99
CA TRP A 755 -31.99 57.68 14.10
C TRP A 755 -31.02 57.08 13.08
N TYR A 756 -30.94 55.76 12.99
CA TYR A 756 -30.04 55.11 12.03
C TYR A 756 -30.41 55.46 10.58
N LEU A 757 -31.70 55.49 10.26
CA LEU A 757 -32.16 55.91 8.93
C LEU A 757 -31.78 57.36 8.60
N LYS A 758 -31.76 58.24 9.61
CA LYS A 758 -31.35 59.64 9.45
C LYS A 758 -29.85 59.81 9.28
N GLU A 759 -29.03 59.03 9.98
CA GLU A 759 -27.57 59.10 9.82
C GLU A 759 -27.14 58.57 8.44
N MET A 760 -27.90 57.62 7.89
CA MET A 760 -27.67 57.03 6.58
C MET A 760 -28.42 57.76 5.45
N GLU A 761 -29.00 58.94 5.71
CA GLU A 761 -29.81 59.71 4.74
C GLU A 761 -29.01 60.04 3.47
N SER A 762 -27.70 60.27 3.57
CA SER A 762 -26.82 60.54 2.42
C SER A 762 -26.58 59.34 1.51
N GLU A 763 -26.95 58.13 1.93
CA GLU A 763 -26.79 56.89 1.16
C GLU A 763 -28.11 56.35 0.60
N ILE A 764 -29.22 57.06 0.79
CA ILE A 764 -30.55 56.60 0.39
C ILE A 764 -31.04 57.50 -0.75
N ASP A 765 -30.94 56.99 -1.98
CA ASP A 765 -31.36 57.72 -3.18
C ASP A 765 -32.79 57.35 -3.61
N SER A 766 -33.32 56.22 -3.11
CA SER A 766 -34.65 55.71 -3.48
C SER A 766 -35.54 55.25 -2.32
N GLU A 767 -36.86 55.38 -2.50
CA GLU A 767 -37.87 54.91 -1.53
C GLU A 767 -37.79 53.39 -1.29
N ALA A 768 -37.42 52.62 -2.32
CA ALA A 768 -37.23 51.17 -2.22
C ALA A 768 -36.03 50.81 -1.33
N GLU A 769 -34.92 51.56 -1.40
CA GLU A 769 -33.75 51.36 -0.56
C GLU A 769 -34.02 51.75 0.90
N LEU A 770 -34.85 52.76 1.14
CA LEU A 770 -35.28 53.15 2.47
C LEU A 770 -36.03 52.01 3.17
N ILE A 771 -36.99 51.39 2.46
CA ILE A 771 -37.76 50.25 2.96
C ILE A 771 -36.84 49.03 3.19
N ALA A 772 -35.90 48.79 2.28
CA ALA A 772 -34.94 47.69 2.41
C ALA A 772 -34.00 47.87 3.61
N LYS A 773 -33.42 49.08 3.80
CA LYS A 773 -32.56 49.39 4.94
C LYS A 773 -33.33 49.34 6.26
N LYS A 774 -34.58 49.83 6.31
CA LYS A 774 -35.45 49.71 7.49
C LYS A 774 -35.65 48.26 7.91
N SER A 775 -36.04 47.39 6.97
CA SER A 775 -36.21 45.95 7.21
C SER A 775 -34.92 45.27 7.67
N LEU A 776 -33.78 45.67 7.09
CA LEU A 776 -32.47 45.16 7.47
C LEU A 776 -32.11 45.51 8.93
N ILE A 777 -32.34 46.75 9.36
CA ILE A 777 -32.05 47.19 10.75
C ILE A 777 -32.97 46.50 11.75
N GLU A 778 -34.27 46.38 11.44
CA GLU A 778 -35.23 45.69 12.31
C GLU A 778 -34.79 44.24 12.60
N ARG A 779 -34.28 43.54 11.58
CA ARG A 779 -33.72 42.19 11.71
C ARG A 779 -32.39 42.16 12.47
N VAL A 780 -31.54 43.16 12.30
CA VAL A 780 -30.28 43.31 13.06
C VAL A 780 -30.56 43.52 14.55
N ILE A 781 -31.49 44.41 14.90
CA ILE A 781 -31.89 44.66 16.29
C ILE A 781 -32.49 43.39 16.90
N HIS A 782 -33.37 42.69 16.18
CA HIS A 782 -33.94 41.43 16.64
C HIS A 782 -32.84 40.40 16.98
N ARG A 783 -31.81 40.29 16.14
CA ARG A 783 -30.67 39.39 16.39
C ARG A 783 -29.82 39.83 17.59
N LEU A 784 -29.56 41.12 17.73
CA LEU A 784 -28.81 41.69 18.86
C LEU A 784 -29.50 41.47 20.21
N VAL A 785 -30.84 41.43 20.22
CA VAL A 785 -31.65 41.17 21.41
C VAL A 785 -31.72 39.67 21.75
N HIS A 786 -32.11 38.84 20.78
CA HIS A 786 -32.47 37.45 21.05
C HIS A 786 -31.31 36.45 21.02
N TYR A 787 -30.25 36.71 20.22
CA TYR A 787 -29.15 35.76 20.03
C TYR A 787 -27.85 36.23 20.67
N ASP A 788 -27.44 37.45 20.32
CA ASP A 788 -26.12 37.95 20.76
C ASP A 788 -26.20 38.59 22.16
N HIS A 789 -27.41 38.79 22.70
CA HIS A 789 -27.70 39.36 24.03
C HIS A 789 -26.94 40.66 24.34
N VAL A 790 -26.66 41.43 23.30
CA VAL A 790 -25.97 42.73 23.38
C VAL A 790 -26.95 43.82 23.83
N ILE A 791 -28.23 43.70 23.44
CA ILE A 791 -29.30 44.65 23.76
C ILE A 791 -30.40 43.91 24.54
N ILE A 792 -30.96 44.55 25.56
CA ILE A 792 -32.04 44.02 26.40
C ILE A 792 -33.30 44.84 26.15
N GLU A 793 -34.42 44.15 25.89
CA GLU A 793 -35.75 44.75 25.83
C GLU A 793 -36.36 44.87 27.25
N LEU A 794 -36.73 46.09 27.65
CA LEU A 794 -37.47 46.40 28.86
C LEU A 794 -38.96 46.59 28.53
N THR A 795 -39.81 45.74 29.09
CA THR A 795 -41.28 45.87 29.04
C THR A 795 -41.77 46.87 30.11
N LYS A 796 -42.90 47.57 29.86
CA LYS A 796 -43.50 48.52 30.82
C LYS A 796 -43.86 47.92 32.18
N THR A 797 -44.03 46.59 32.22
CA THR A 797 -44.08 45.82 33.46
C THR A 797 -42.68 45.24 33.70
N GLY A 798 -42.02 45.71 34.75
CA GLY A 798 -40.61 45.41 35.00
C GLY A 798 -40.28 43.92 34.96
N LEU A 799 -39.11 43.61 34.37
CA LEU A 799 -38.44 42.31 34.28
C LEU A 799 -39.30 41.16 33.74
N LYS A 800 -38.94 40.64 32.56
CA LYS A 800 -39.36 39.30 32.09
C LYS A 800 -39.23 38.31 33.25
N LYS A 801 -40.34 37.90 33.86
CA LYS A 801 -40.36 36.75 34.76
C LYS A 801 -39.93 35.56 33.91
N VAL A 802 -38.82 34.92 34.27
CA VAL A 802 -38.53 33.55 33.83
C VAL A 802 -39.57 32.66 34.51
N GLY A 803 -40.75 32.59 33.91
CA GLY A 803 -41.83 31.68 34.28
C GLY A 803 -41.58 30.30 33.69
N LYS A 804 -41.87 29.27 34.47
CA LYS A 804 -41.86 27.86 34.04
C LYS A 804 -42.69 27.68 32.77
N GLU A 805 -42.23 26.76 31.92
CA GLU A 805 -42.84 26.22 30.70
C GLU A 805 -44.35 26.48 30.57
N GLY A 806 -44.76 27.28 29.57
CA GLY A 806 -46.12 27.19 29.01
C GLY A 806 -46.91 28.47 28.72
N GLU A 807 -46.39 29.69 28.91
CA GLU A 807 -47.11 30.92 28.53
C GLU A 807 -46.37 31.70 27.43
N GLU A 808 -47.10 32.05 26.36
CA GLU A 808 -46.60 32.84 25.22
C GLU A 808 -46.14 34.23 25.67
N PRO A 809 -45.00 34.75 25.16
CA PRO A 809 -44.54 36.09 25.50
C PRO A 809 -45.46 37.14 24.88
N VAL A 810 -46.05 38.00 25.71
CA VAL A 810 -46.73 39.22 25.23
C VAL A 810 -45.70 40.12 24.56
N THR A 811 -45.75 40.21 23.23
CA THR A 811 -44.92 41.11 22.42
C THR A 811 -45.51 42.52 22.48
N GLU A 812 -44.86 43.43 23.22
CA GLU A 812 -45.16 44.87 23.11
C GLU A 812 -44.60 45.38 21.77
N GLU A 813 -45.39 46.12 20.97
CA GLU A 813 -45.02 46.57 19.62
C GLU A 813 -43.84 47.56 19.58
N ASP A 814 -43.47 48.20 20.70
CA ASP A 814 -42.36 49.16 20.78
C ASP A 814 -41.68 49.15 22.17
N PRO A 815 -40.78 48.18 22.45
CA PRO A 815 -40.10 48.04 23.74
C PRO A 815 -38.96 49.06 23.90
N TYR A 816 -38.59 49.34 25.16
CA TYR A 816 -37.40 50.13 25.47
C TYR A 816 -36.14 49.27 25.35
N LEU A 817 -35.09 49.80 24.73
CA LEU A 817 -33.83 49.09 24.50
C LEU A 817 -32.72 49.63 25.40
N VAL A 818 -31.99 48.74 26.06
CA VAL A 818 -30.81 49.09 26.89
C VAL A 818 -29.63 48.20 26.52
N VAL A 819 -28.42 48.75 26.50
CA VAL A 819 -27.19 47.98 26.23
C VAL A 819 -26.86 47.10 27.44
N ASN A 820 -26.46 45.85 27.20
CA ASN A 820 -26.03 44.96 28.27
C ASN A 820 -24.75 45.51 28.94
N PRO A 821 -24.72 45.72 30.28
CA PRO A 821 -23.56 46.30 30.98
C PRO A 821 -22.28 45.45 30.90
N ASN A 822 -22.36 44.18 30.51
CA ASN A 822 -21.21 43.31 30.33
C ASN A 822 -20.58 43.39 28.91
N TYR A 823 -21.17 44.15 28.00
CA TYR A 823 -20.66 44.29 26.64
C TYR A 823 -19.59 45.37 26.55
N ILE A 824 -18.35 44.96 26.28
CA ILE A 824 -17.20 45.85 26.09
C ILE A 824 -16.93 45.94 24.58
N LEU A 825 -16.85 47.17 24.05
CA LEU A 825 -16.41 47.41 22.68
C LEU A 825 -14.91 47.08 22.59
N GLU A 826 -14.54 46.11 21.77
CA GLU A 826 -13.14 45.93 21.36
C GLU A 826 -12.77 47.02 20.34
N ASP A 827 -11.65 47.71 20.58
CA ASP A 827 -11.09 48.81 19.78
C ASP A 827 -10.89 48.50 18.29
#